data_AF-A0A9W5PYI4-F1
#
_entry.id   AF-A0A9W5PYI4-F1
#
_cell.length_a   1.000
_cell.length_b   1.000
_cell.length_c   1.000
_cell.angle_alpha   90.00
_cell.angle_beta   90.00
_cell.angle_gamma   90.00
#
_symmetry.space_group_name_H-M   'P 1'
#
loop_
_entity.id
_entity.type
_entity.pdbx_description
1 polymer ?
#
loop_
_entity_poly.entity_id
_entity_poly.type
_entity_poly.pdbx_seq_one_letter_code
_entity_poly.pdbx_strand_id
1 'polypeptide(L)'
;GKFKVDIPKQPVGKEIVVTLADAAGNTSQPTETKVETKDEKALEAPNVNKVTDQDTNVTGTGKKSTTVKVIVDGQETGTGKVDAEGKFKVDIPKQSVGKEIVATLADAAGNTSQPTKTKVETKDEKAPGAPNVNKVTDQDTNVTGTGKKGTTVKVIVDGQETGTGKVDDKGNFKVDSPEQPVGKEIVVTLADAAGNMSQPTKRTVQKNQDHQNTLVKEAKQAIDDILTDLIQTKYSHDFSIVKKGAIQLDVKQPKIDEAESKVQKIDDQRVEKTELQKGIDHARQLLNERENEQDGNMVQNGLFDFGFNNWKLWTGPGAIAPLVQEKDDKSVKIAKVNPNSSIEQTLTGLEPNTTYELTLYAKTENDEKFSIGVKNTGTPTVSAPVKSKNYSQTKLRFITGENTTTATLYLYKSAGKGSGYADVAIVKQVIDEQSIKQAVHHLFTDRIYNGDTGEETQTKRAIQPNVKRQDIERLENDVDSITDPKEKKQLKNEVKRAQDIYEEKQKQQTNKQLKNGSFEEKLNNWKSWKSSETNVAPIVIEKEGRLTNVLKLETSASSVEQTLQVEPNTTYELAGYGKTINGEKLSLGVKKMIGVADRGVTNSSNNYVEQVVRFKTGENTTSVTVYVYKGAGTNPSYIDDIRLYKVNSITNQQCHSTNPLDFKSVCKSEATAWGNELFSLWDKLTPQVEKDAVREYTGEGHRDINGYLRSDYFDARDQEKIKRSIQQMDLAFSRVRIHEDMIVYRRASESAFGYRDGELVNQDGIDMEQFEMFKDRFQGKYKKDPTYISTSIVKDAALGFNYRPILLKIHVPKGVPAMYLEPLTQVSGEMELLLPRNRTYKVTNISPVSEEDREYVMLDVQILDIPSNYQNKRAMDIGYEDSLPSLSK
;
A
#
# COMPACT_ATOMS: atom_id res chain seq x y z
N GLY A 1 -45.78 97.23 -72.08
CA GLY A 1 -46.72 97.39 -70.96
C GLY A 1 -47.53 96.12 -70.77
N LYS A 2 -48.13 95.89 -69.60
CA LYS A 2 -49.16 94.84 -69.43
C LYS A 2 -50.51 95.44 -69.81
N PHE A 3 -51.31 94.73 -70.60
CA PHE A 3 -52.67 95.14 -70.96
C PHE A 3 -53.65 94.04 -70.56
N LYS A 4 -54.92 94.44 -70.36
CA LYS A 4 -56.05 93.52 -70.22
C LYS A 4 -57.17 94.04 -71.10
N VAL A 5 -57.70 93.17 -71.95
CA VAL A 5 -58.88 93.45 -72.78
C VAL A 5 -59.90 92.37 -72.46
N ASP A 6 -61.09 92.77 -72.04
CA ASP A 6 -62.17 91.83 -71.81
C ASP A 6 -62.84 91.51 -73.15
N ILE A 7 -62.91 90.23 -73.49
CA ILE A 7 -63.55 89.71 -74.70
C ILE A 7 -64.64 88.70 -74.32
N PRO A 8 -65.68 88.51 -75.16
CA PRO A 8 -66.65 87.43 -74.96
C PRO A 8 -65.97 86.05 -75.07
N LYS A 9 -66.55 85.05 -74.38
CA LYS A 9 -66.07 83.67 -74.38
C LYS A 9 -65.95 83.12 -75.81
N GLN A 10 -64.78 82.61 -76.18
CA GLN A 10 -64.51 82.06 -77.49
C GLN A 10 -64.59 80.52 -77.47
N PRO A 11 -65.05 79.88 -78.56
CA PRO A 11 -65.04 78.42 -78.69
C PRO A 11 -63.61 77.86 -78.75
N VAL A 12 -63.44 76.63 -78.25
CA VAL A 12 -62.16 75.89 -78.26
C VAL A 12 -61.64 75.74 -79.69
N GLY A 13 -60.34 75.90 -79.89
CA GLY A 13 -59.66 75.84 -81.18
C GLY A 13 -59.71 77.14 -81.99
N LYS A 14 -60.47 78.15 -81.54
CA LYS A 14 -60.50 79.46 -82.20
C LYS A 14 -59.21 80.22 -81.93
N GLU A 15 -58.67 80.81 -82.99
CA GLU A 15 -57.47 81.64 -82.97
C GLU A 15 -57.84 83.07 -82.57
N ILE A 16 -57.12 83.59 -81.57
CA ILE A 16 -57.22 84.96 -81.09
C ILE A 16 -55.96 85.68 -81.55
N VAL A 17 -56.17 86.68 -82.40
CA VAL A 17 -55.11 87.51 -82.96
C VAL A 17 -55.09 88.85 -82.22
N VAL A 18 -53.91 89.27 -81.76
CA VAL A 18 -53.71 90.54 -81.07
C VAL A 18 -52.65 91.36 -81.80
N THR A 19 -52.99 92.59 -82.16
CA THR A 19 -52.08 93.62 -82.61
C THR A 19 -52.18 94.85 -81.71
N LEU A 20 -51.11 95.63 -81.62
CA LEU A 20 -51.10 96.93 -80.95
C LEU A 20 -50.89 98.01 -82.00
N ALA A 21 -51.59 99.13 -81.89
CA ALA A 21 -51.39 100.31 -82.74
C ALA A 21 -50.88 101.49 -81.90
N ASP A 22 -49.94 102.27 -82.43
CA ASP A 22 -49.54 103.54 -81.82
C ASP A 22 -50.50 104.69 -82.19
N ALA A 23 -50.29 105.89 -81.61
CA ALA A 23 -51.14 107.06 -81.87
C ALA A 23 -51.03 107.62 -83.30
N ALA A 24 -50.00 107.23 -84.08
CA ALA A 24 -49.83 107.56 -85.49
C ALA A 24 -50.48 106.51 -86.42
N GLY A 25 -51.04 105.43 -85.86
CA GLY A 25 -51.74 104.37 -86.60
C GLY A 25 -50.85 103.21 -87.06
N ASN A 26 -49.57 103.15 -86.66
CA ASN A 26 -48.70 102.02 -87.02
C ASN A 26 -49.03 100.80 -86.18
N THR A 27 -49.31 99.65 -86.82
CA THR A 27 -49.66 98.40 -86.13
C THR A 27 -48.47 97.44 -85.99
N SER A 28 -48.38 96.76 -84.85
CA SER A 28 -47.44 95.65 -84.65
C SER A 28 -47.75 94.47 -85.56
N GLN A 29 -46.79 93.56 -85.72
CA GLN A 29 -47.09 92.22 -86.24
C GLN A 29 -48.11 91.52 -85.31
N PRO A 30 -49.06 90.75 -85.86
CA PRO A 30 -50.03 90.01 -85.06
C PRO A 30 -49.35 88.94 -84.21
N THR A 31 -49.81 88.79 -82.98
CA THR A 31 -49.53 87.62 -82.15
C THR A 31 -50.79 86.78 -82.07
N GLU A 32 -50.68 85.49 -82.37
CA GLU A 32 -51.81 84.57 -82.39
C GLU A 32 -51.71 83.57 -81.24
N THR A 33 -52.85 83.25 -80.63
CA THR A 33 -52.96 82.17 -79.63
C THR A 33 -54.29 81.43 -79.79
N LYS A 34 -54.34 80.14 -79.45
CA LYS A 34 -55.56 79.32 -79.58
C LYS A 34 -56.20 79.05 -78.23
N VAL A 35 -57.52 78.98 -78.23
CA VAL A 35 -58.30 78.61 -77.04
C VAL A 35 -58.21 77.10 -76.80
N GLU A 36 -57.54 76.67 -75.72
CA GLU A 36 -57.36 75.25 -75.37
C GLU A 36 -58.41 74.73 -74.36
N THR A 37 -58.58 73.40 -74.28
CA THR A 37 -59.45 72.72 -73.30
C THR A 37 -58.81 72.61 -71.92
N LYS A 38 -59.61 72.71 -70.85
CA LYS A 38 -59.17 72.45 -69.47
C LYS A 38 -59.08 70.93 -69.24
N ASP A 39 -57.89 70.43 -68.93
CA ASP A 39 -57.59 69.00 -68.75
C ASP A 39 -58.06 68.48 -67.37
N GLU A 40 -58.90 67.43 -67.35
CA GLU A 40 -59.33 66.72 -66.13
C GLU A 40 -58.39 65.52 -65.88
N LYS A 41 -57.48 65.66 -64.92
CA LYS A 41 -56.54 64.58 -64.56
C LYS A 41 -57.22 63.58 -63.62
N ALA A 42 -57.57 62.40 -64.13
CA ALA A 42 -58.22 61.33 -63.37
C ALA A 42 -57.40 60.90 -62.12
N LEU A 43 -58.10 60.61 -61.01
CA LEU A 43 -57.50 60.10 -59.77
C LEU A 43 -57.22 58.59 -59.87
N GLU A 44 -56.05 58.14 -59.42
CA GLU A 44 -55.75 56.71 -59.25
C GLU A 44 -56.66 56.08 -58.18
N ALA A 45 -57.04 54.81 -58.37
CA ALA A 45 -57.88 54.08 -57.43
C ALA A 45 -57.16 53.88 -56.08
N PRO A 46 -57.88 53.92 -54.93
CA PRO A 46 -57.26 53.65 -53.64
C PRO A 46 -56.84 52.19 -53.52
N ASN A 47 -55.77 51.88 -52.81
CA ASN A 47 -55.50 50.51 -52.39
C ASN A 47 -56.27 50.23 -51.10
N VAL A 48 -57.03 49.14 -51.04
CA VAL A 48 -57.84 48.76 -49.88
C VAL A 48 -57.23 47.51 -49.25
N ASN A 49 -56.92 47.57 -47.95
CA ASN A 49 -56.46 46.41 -47.20
C ASN A 49 -57.60 45.38 -47.07
N LYS A 50 -57.26 44.12 -46.78
CA LYS A 50 -58.25 43.08 -46.49
C LYS A 50 -59.18 43.50 -45.35
N VAL A 51 -60.46 43.18 -45.48
CA VAL A 51 -61.50 43.46 -44.49
C VAL A 51 -62.17 42.15 -44.10
N THR A 52 -62.30 41.91 -42.80
CA THR A 52 -62.93 40.73 -42.21
C THR A 52 -64.28 41.06 -41.60
N ASP A 53 -65.09 40.05 -41.31
CA ASP A 53 -66.38 40.17 -40.65
C ASP A 53 -66.31 40.72 -39.21
N GLN A 54 -65.10 40.83 -38.65
CA GLN A 54 -64.84 41.42 -37.34
C GLN A 54 -64.32 42.86 -37.41
N ASP A 55 -63.93 43.35 -38.58
CA ASP A 55 -63.39 44.69 -38.73
C ASP A 55 -64.48 45.76 -38.64
N THR A 56 -64.15 46.86 -37.97
CA THR A 56 -65.03 48.03 -37.79
C THR A 56 -64.53 49.24 -38.57
N ASN A 57 -63.61 49.01 -39.51
CA ASN A 57 -63.05 50.05 -40.36
C ASN A 57 -62.46 49.42 -41.62
N VAL A 58 -62.41 50.20 -42.68
CA VAL A 58 -61.66 49.91 -43.90
C VAL A 58 -60.41 50.78 -43.89
N THR A 59 -59.25 50.15 -44.03
CA THR A 59 -57.97 50.86 -44.14
C THR A 59 -57.38 50.68 -45.52
N GLY A 60 -56.47 51.56 -45.89
CA GLY A 60 -55.81 51.49 -47.18
C GLY A 60 -54.91 52.68 -47.45
N THR A 61 -54.51 52.84 -48.71
CA THR A 61 -53.72 53.97 -49.18
C THR A 61 -54.37 54.66 -50.37
N GLY A 62 -54.08 55.94 -50.54
CA GLY A 62 -54.64 56.76 -51.62
C GLY A 62 -53.88 58.07 -51.81
N LYS A 63 -54.36 58.89 -52.73
CA LYS A 63 -53.81 60.23 -52.96
C LYS A 63 -54.06 61.12 -51.74
N LYS A 64 -53.00 61.72 -51.19
CA LYS A 64 -53.04 62.61 -50.01
C LYS A 64 -54.09 63.72 -50.16
N SER A 65 -54.70 64.13 -49.05
CA SER A 65 -55.70 65.22 -49.01
C SER A 65 -56.95 64.98 -49.88
N THR A 66 -57.23 63.75 -50.30
CA THR A 66 -58.50 63.35 -50.90
C THR A 66 -59.42 62.73 -49.84
N THR A 67 -60.72 62.72 -50.13
CA THR A 67 -61.74 62.06 -49.30
C THR A 67 -61.97 60.65 -49.82
N VAL A 68 -61.89 59.66 -48.94
CA VAL A 68 -62.23 58.27 -49.23
C VAL A 68 -63.70 58.04 -48.91
N LYS A 69 -64.43 57.46 -49.86
CA LYS A 69 -65.81 57.01 -49.68
C LYS A 69 -65.85 55.49 -49.77
N VAL A 70 -66.44 54.85 -48.76
CA VAL A 70 -66.59 53.40 -48.67
C VAL A 70 -68.06 53.05 -48.81
N ILE A 71 -68.36 52.20 -49.80
CA ILE A 71 -69.69 51.73 -50.16
C ILE A 71 -69.74 50.22 -49.89
N VAL A 72 -70.78 49.74 -49.22
CA VAL A 72 -71.05 48.31 -49.04
C VAL A 72 -72.41 47.97 -49.63
N ASP A 73 -72.48 46.98 -50.51
CA ASP A 73 -73.70 46.57 -51.23
C ASP A 73 -74.45 47.74 -51.91
N GLY A 74 -73.71 48.71 -52.44
CA GLY A 74 -74.28 49.87 -53.15
C GLY A 74 -74.71 51.04 -52.28
N GLN A 75 -74.66 50.93 -50.94
CA GLN A 75 -74.92 52.03 -50.01
C GLN A 75 -73.63 52.59 -49.43
N GLU A 76 -73.52 53.93 -49.33
CA GLU A 76 -72.41 54.57 -48.64
C GLU A 76 -72.46 54.27 -47.14
N THR A 77 -71.39 53.66 -46.63
CA THR A 77 -71.33 53.14 -45.25
C THR A 77 -70.33 53.91 -44.40
N GLY A 78 -69.39 54.64 -45.02
CA GLY A 78 -68.47 55.52 -44.30
C GLY A 78 -67.67 56.43 -45.22
N THR A 79 -67.13 57.51 -44.64
CA THR A 79 -66.18 58.42 -45.30
C THR A 79 -64.99 58.73 -44.39
N GLY A 80 -63.86 59.07 -44.98
CA GLY A 80 -62.68 59.52 -44.26
C GLY A 80 -61.74 60.33 -45.14
N LYS A 81 -60.66 60.86 -44.59
CA LYS A 81 -59.63 61.56 -45.36
C LYS A 81 -58.39 60.70 -45.50
N VAL A 82 -57.72 60.81 -46.65
CA VAL A 82 -56.36 60.32 -46.82
C VAL A 82 -55.41 61.32 -46.16
N ASP A 83 -54.63 60.85 -45.19
CA ASP A 83 -53.69 61.65 -44.42
C ASP A 83 -52.48 62.14 -45.24
N ALA A 84 -51.57 62.87 -44.59
CA ALA A 84 -50.37 63.42 -45.21
C ALA A 84 -49.34 62.33 -45.59
N GLU A 85 -49.48 61.11 -45.07
CA GLU A 85 -48.67 59.94 -45.35
C GLU A 85 -49.27 59.08 -46.49
N GLY A 86 -50.49 59.41 -46.95
CA GLY A 86 -51.17 58.70 -48.02
C GLY A 86 -51.96 57.48 -47.54
N LYS A 87 -52.23 57.36 -46.22
CA LYS A 87 -53.03 56.28 -45.63
C LYS A 87 -54.43 56.80 -45.29
N PHE A 88 -55.40 55.90 -45.26
CA PHE A 88 -56.73 56.21 -44.76
C PHE A 88 -57.24 55.11 -43.82
N LYS A 89 -58.14 55.53 -42.92
CA LYS A 89 -58.97 54.66 -42.10
C LYS A 89 -60.38 55.23 -42.12
N VAL A 90 -61.35 54.43 -42.56
CA VAL A 90 -62.76 54.79 -42.62
C VAL A 90 -63.51 53.84 -41.70
N ASP A 91 -64.08 54.35 -40.62
CA ASP A 91 -64.87 53.53 -39.71
C ASP A 91 -66.19 53.11 -40.37
N ILE A 92 -66.52 51.82 -40.27
CA ILE A 92 -67.75 51.21 -40.80
C ILE A 92 -68.29 50.18 -39.80
N PRO A 93 -69.60 49.89 -39.75
CA PRO A 93 -70.10 48.77 -38.99
C PRO A 93 -69.52 47.44 -39.50
N LYS A 94 -69.41 46.44 -38.63
CA LYS A 94 -69.06 45.06 -39.01
C LYS A 94 -69.97 44.58 -40.14
N GLN A 95 -69.40 43.88 -41.11
CA GLN A 95 -70.12 43.38 -42.27
C GLN A 95 -70.17 41.86 -42.26
N SER A 96 -71.25 41.27 -42.78
CA SER A 96 -71.33 39.82 -42.97
C SER A 96 -70.37 39.37 -44.08
N VAL A 97 -69.87 38.15 -43.95
CA VAL A 97 -68.99 37.49 -44.92
C VAL A 97 -69.58 37.54 -46.34
N GLY A 98 -68.73 37.81 -47.32
CA GLY A 98 -69.06 37.81 -48.75
C GLY A 98 -69.57 39.14 -49.30
N LYS A 99 -69.88 40.12 -48.43
CA LYS A 99 -70.29 41.47 -48.86
C LYS A 99 -69.19 42.17 -49.66
N GLU A 100 -69.56 42.88 -50.71
CA GLU A 100 -68.62 43.65 -51.53
C GLU A 100 -68.44 45.05 -50.93
N ILE A 101 -67.19 45.40 -50.64
CA ILE A 101 -66.75 46.74 -50.23
C ILE A 101 -66.13 47.41 -51.45
N VAL A 102 -66.60 48.62 -51.74
CA VAL A 102 -66.13 49.47 -52.83
C VAL A 102 -65.60 50.78 -52.25
N ALA A 103 -64.34 51.10 -52.50
CA ALA A 103 -63.73 52.37 -52.09
C ALA A 103 -63.39 53.26 -53.28
N THR A 104 -63.70 54.55 -53.19
CA THR A 104 -63.33 55.58 -54.17
C THR A 104 -62.69 56.77 -53.46
N LEU A 105 -61.84 57.52 -54.18
CA LEU A 105 -61.27 58.78 -53.75
C LEU A 105 -61.98 59.94 -54.45
N ALA A 106 -62.17 61.05 -53.74
CA ALA A 106 -62.65 62.31 -54.29
C ALA A 106 -61.72 63.47 -53.87
N ASP A 107 -61.28 64.29 -54.84
CA ASP A 107 -60.50 65.49 -54.53
C ASP A 107 -61.40 66.73 -54.28
N ALA A 108 -60.79 67.83 -53.86
CA ALA A 108 -61.52 69.08 -53.59
C ALA A 108 -62.16 69.70 -54.86
N ALA A 109 -61.74 69.28 -56.05
CA ALA A 109 -62.31 69.72 -57.32
C ALA A 109 -63.50 68.85 -57.77
N GLY A 110 -63.83 67.79 -57.03
CA GLY A 110 -64.95 66.89 -57.30
C GLY A 110 -64.61 65.73 -58.24
N ASN A 111 -63.34 65.55 -58.63
CA ASN A 111 -62.93 64.40 -59.45
C ASN A 111 -62.98 63.13 -58.62
N THR A 112 -63.49 62.02 -59.18
CA THR A 112 -63.55 60.70 -58.51
C THR A 112 -62.59 59.70 -59.13
N SER A 113 -61.97 58.86 -58.32
CA SER A 113 -61.14 57.75 -58.81
C SER A 113 -61.97 56.60 -59.38
N GLN A 114 -61.32 55.70 -60.12
CA GLN A 114 -61.87 54.35 -60.33
C GLN A 114 -62.08 53.64 -58.97
N PRO A 115 -63.10 52.78 -58.84
CA PRO A 115 -63.38 52.06 -57.59
C PRO A 115 -62.43 50.90 -57.38
N THR A 116 -62.03 50.68 -56.12
CA THR A 116 -61.38 49.44 -55.67
C THR A 116 -62.39 48.57 -54.96
N LYS A 117 -62.51 47.32 -55.40
CA LYS A 117 -63.46 46.35 -54.86
C LYS A 117 -62.73 45.28 -54.07
N THR A 118 -63.24 44.96 -52.88
CA THR A 118 -62.81 43.82 -52.07
C THR A 118 -64.03 43.15 -51.45
N LYS A 119 -63.89 41.91 -50.96
CA LYS A 119 -64.97 41.22 -50.25
C LYS A 119 -64.63 41.08 -48.78
N VAL A 120 -65.66 41.09 -47.95
CA VAL A 120 -65.54 40.79 -46.53
C VAL A 120 -65.24 39.30 -46.38
N GLU A 121 -64.05 38.97 -45.88
CA GLU A 121 -63.63 37.60 -45.59
C GLU A 121 -64.05 37.21 -44.15
N THR A 122 -64.16 35.92 -43.83
CA THR A 122 -64.20 35.53 -42.40
C THR A 122 -62.85 35.81 -41.78
N LYS A 123 -62.83 36.35 -40.57
CA LYS A 123 -61.60 36.41 -39.77
C LYS A 123 -61.06 34.99 -39.60
N ASP A 124 -59.80 34.79 -39.98
CA ASP A 124 -59.13 33.51 -39.74
C ASP A 124 -58.80 33.39 -38.26
N GLU A 125 -59.51 32.51 -37.56
CA GLU A 125 -59.26 32.16 -36.16
C GLU A 125 -58.68 30.74 -36.01
N LYS A 126 -58.39 30.06 -37.13
CA LYS A 126 -57.95 28.67 -37.10
C LYS A 126 -56.43 28.59 -36.99
N ALA A 127 -55.97 28.46 -35.75
CA ALA A 127 -54.58 28.18 -35.45
C ALA A 127 -54.01 26.98 -36.23
N PRO A 128 -52.72 27.03 -36.61
CA PRO A 128 -52.01 25.84 -37.08
C PRO A 128 -51.97 24.76 -36.00
N GLY A 129 -51.86 23.49 -36.41
CA GLY A 129 -51.59 22.39 -35.47
C GLY A 129 -50.22 22.55 -34.79
N ALA A 130 -50.04 21.92 -33.63
CA ALA A 130 -48.76 21.92 -32.93
C ALA A 130 -47.63 21.36 -33.82
N PRO A 131 -46.43 21.95 -33.82
CA PRO A 131 -45.31 21.44 -34.60
C PRO A 131 -44.83 20.10 -34.03
N ASN A 132 -44.31 19.20 -34.86
CA ASN A 132 -43.55 18.06 -34.36
C ASN A 132 -42.08 18.46 -34.25
N VAL A 133 -41.51 18.42 -33.05
CA VAL A 133 -40.12 18.80 -32.78
C VAL A 133 -39.29 17.54 -32.59
N ASN A 134 -38.17 17.44 -33.30
CA ASN A 134 -37.21 16.35 -33.16
C ASN A 134 -36.54 16.37 -31.78
N LYS A 135 -35.73 15.35 -31.48
CA LYS A 135 -34.88 15.38 -30.28
C LYS A 135 -33.90 16.56 -30.38
N VAL A 136 -33.66 17.21 -29.24
CA VAL A 136 -32.67 18.28 -29.11
C VAL A 136 -31.68 17.87 -28.03
N THR A 137 -30.40 18.01 -28.33
CA THR A 137 -29.28 17.70 -27.45
C THR A 137 -28.53 18.96 -27.02
N ASP A 138 -27.70 18.84 -26.00
CA ASP A 138 -26.85 19.92 -25.48
C ASP A 138 -25.70 20.33 -26.41
N GLN A 139 -25.62 19.76 -27.61
CA GLN A 139 -24.67 20.11 -28.67
C GLN A 139 -25.37 20.63 -29.94
N ASP A 140 -26.70 20.70 -29.94
CA ASP A 140 -27.45 21.18 -31.10
C ASP A 140 -27.50 22.70 -31.11
N THR A 141 -27.06 23.29 -32.21
CA THR A 141 -27.17 24.74 -32.52
C THR A 141 -28.44 25.09 -33.28
N ASN A 142 -29.37 24.13 -33.37
CA ASN A 142 -30.52 24.19 -34.25
C ASN A 142 -31.66 23.34 -33.70
N VAL A 143 -32.89 23.86 -33.77
CA VAL A 143 -34.10 23.10 -33.51
C VAL A 143 -34.75 22.71 -34.83
N THR A 144 -34.96 21.41 -35.03
CA THR A 144 -35.55 20.87 -36.26
C THR A 144 -36.87 20.18 -36.00
N GLY A 145 -37.71 20.11 -37.03
CA GLY A 145 -39.00 19.45 -36.92
C GLY A 145 -39.86 19.64 -38.15
N THR A 146 -41.15 19.35 -38.00
CA THR A 146 -42.16 19.51 -39.06
C THR A 146 -43.37 20.31 -38.57
N GLY A 147 -44.06 20.96 -39.50
CA GLY A 147 -45.19 21.84 -39.21
C GLY A 147 -46.03 22.18 -40.43
N LYS A 148 -47.00 23.10 -40.27
CA LYS A 148 -47.82 23.60 -41.38
C LYS A 148 -46.96 24.51 -42.27
N LYS A 149 -46.86 24.18 -43.57
CA LYS A 149 -46.15 24.97 -44.59
C LYS A 149 -46.46 26.47 -44.49
N GLY A 150 -45.43 27.31 -44.61
CA GLY A 150 -45.56 28.76 -44.67
C GLY A 150 -45.82 29.45 -43.33
N THR A 151 -45.95 28.70 -42.23
CA THR A 151 -46.04 29.27 -40.88
C THR A 151 -44.66 29.67 -40.35
N THR A 152 -44.64 30.67 -39.46
CA THR A 152 -43.44 31.12 -38.73
C THR A 152 -43.24 30.25 -37.49
N VAL A 153 -42.07 29.67 -37.34
CA VAL A 153 -41.65 28.89 -36.17
C VAL A 153 -41.03 29.82 -35.14
N LYS A 154 -41.44 29.72 -33.87
CA LYS A 154 -40.79 30.39 -32.74
C LYS A 154 -40.26 29.36 -31.76
N VAL A 155 -38.98 29.47 -31.40
CA VAL A 155 -38.30 28.66 -30.39
C VAL A 155 -38.10 29.52 -29.14
N ILE A 156 -38.57 29.03 -28.00
CA ILE A 156 -38.55 29.74 -26.72
C ILE A 156 -37.88 28.86 -25.68
N VAL A 157 -36.94 29.42 -24.92
CA VAL A 157 -36.26 28.78 -23.79
C VAL A 157 -36.32 29.72 -22.60
N ASP A 158 -36.71 29.21 -21.42
CA ASP A 158 -36.91 30.02 -20.20
C ASP A 158 -37.79 31.27 -20.40
N GLY A 159 -38.76 31.19 -21.32
CA GLY A 159 -39.67 32.30 -21.65
C GLY A 159 -39.10 33.35 -22.61
N GLN A 160 -37.86 33.22 -23.05
CA GLN A 160 -37.23 34.11 -24.05
C GLN A 160 -37.20 33.45 -25.44
N GLU A 161 -37.51 34.22 -26.48
CA GLU A 161 -37.35 33.77 -27.87
C GLU A 161 -35.85 33.62 -28.19
N THR A 162 -35.41 32.39 -28.48
CA THR A 162 -34.02 32.06 -28.81
C THR A 162 -33.79 31.84 -30.30
N GLY A 163 -34.87 31.70 -31.08
CA GLY A 163 -34.79 31.51 -32.52
C GLY A 163 -36.14 31.68 -33.21
N THR A 164 -36.10 32.09 -34.48
CA THR A 164 -37.26 32.23 -35.35
C THR A 164 -36.94 31.72 -36.76
N GLY A 165 -37.92 31.15 -37.44
CA GLY A 165 -37.75 30.66 -38.81
C GLY A 165 -39.08 30.38 -39.50
N LYS A 166 -39.03 29.74 -40.66
CA LYS A 166 -40.23 29.36 -41.42
C LYS A 166 -40.29 27.86 -41.65
N VAL A 167 -41.50 27.32 -41.70
CA VAL A 167 -41.76 25.98 -42.21
C VAL A 167 -41.72 26.02 -43.73
N ASP A 168 -40.83 25.22 -44.32
CA ASP A 168 -40.62 25.15 -45.76
C ASP A 168 -41.80 24.53 -46.52
N ASP A 169 -41.68 24.53 -47.84
CA ASP A 169 -42.70 24.03 -48.77
C ASP A 169 -42.95 22.52 -48.66
N LYS A 170 -42.04 21.78 -48.03
CA LYS A 170 -42.13 20.34 -47.76
C LYS A 170 -42.62 20.04 -46.34
N GLY A 171 -42.90 21.07 -45.53
CA GLY A 171 -43.39 20.93 -44.17
C GLY A 171 -42.30 20.76 -43.11
N ASN A 172 -41.01 20.97 -43.44
CA ASN A 172 -39.90 20.88 -42.50
C ASN A 172 -39.47 22.27 -42.02
N PHE A 173 -38.87 22.34 -40.84
CA PHE A 173 -38.19 23.53 -40.37
C PHE A 173 -36.84 23.20 -39.74
N LYS A 174 -35.93 24.17 -39.83
CA LYS A 174 -34.66 24.23 -39.10
C LYS A 174 -34.49 25.67 -38.63
N VAL A 175 -34.42 25.86 -37.32
CA VAL A 175 -34.30 27.17 -36.69
C VAL A 175 -33.00 27.21 -35.91
N ASP A 176 -32.11 28.13 -36.25
CA ASP A 176 -30.89 28.36 -35.47
C ASP A 176 -31.28 28.80 -34.05
N SER A 177 -30.67 28.17 -33.05
CA SER A 177 -30.86 28.48 -31.63
C SER A 177 -29.56 28.12 -30.90
N PRO A 178 -29.05 28.97 -30.00
CA PRO A 178 -27.85 28.65 -29.24
C PRO A 178 -27.96 27.30 -28.51
N GLU A 179 -26.83 26.62 -28.31
CA GLU A 179 -26.76 25.42 -27.48
C GLU A 179 -27.38 25.68 -26.10
N GLN A 180 -28.11 24.69 -25.59
CA GLN A 180 -28.81 24.80 -24.33
C GLN A 180 -28.30 23.72 -23.35
N PRO A 181 -28.20 24.01 -22.05
CA PRO A 181 -27.80 23.01 -21.07
C PRO A 181 -28.85 21.90 -20.94
N VAL A 182 -28.38 20.70 -20.59
CA VAL A 182 -29.24 19.52 -20.36
C VAL A 182 -30.33 19.84 -19.33
N GLY A 183 -31.54 19.34 -19.58
CA GLY A 183 -32.68 19.53 -18.69
C GLY A 183 -33.49 20.79 -18.95
N LYS A 184 -33.00 21.74 -19.78
CA LYS A 184 -33.80 22.89 -20.20
C LYS A 184 -34.99 22.47 -21.05
N GLU A 185 -36.12 23.14 -20.85
CA GLU A 185 -37.31 22.96 -21.67
C GLU A 185 -37.30 23.94 -22.84
N ILE A 186 -37.33 23.41 -24.06
CA ILE A 186 -37.53 24.14 -25.30
C ILE A 186 -39.00 24.08 -25.66
N VAL A 187 -39.60 25.23 -25.90
CA VAL A 187 -40.99 25.39 -26.31
C VAL A 187 -41.03 25.90 -27.74
N VAL A 188 -41.68 25.17 -28.64
CA VAL A 188 -41.80 25.53 -30.06
C VAL A 188 -43.27 25.77 -30.42
N THR A 189 -43.54 26.89 -31.09
CA THR A 189 -44.87 27.27 -31.58
C THR A 189 -44.83 27.67 -33.05
N LEU A 190 -45.97 27.56 -33.73
CA LEU A 190 -46.17 28.04 -35.10
C LEU A 190 -47.15 29.22 -35.11
N ALA A 191 -46.86 30.25 -35.91
CA ALA A 191 -47.75 31.36 -36.18
C ALA A 191 -48.10 31.40 -37.67
N ASP A 192 -49.39 31.46 -38.02
CA ASP A 192 -49.80 31.69 -39.40
C ASP A 192 -49.74 33.17 -39.81
N ALA A 193 -50.07 33.48 -41.06
CA ALA A 193 -50.05 34.84 -41.58
C ALA A 193 -51.13 35.75 -40.97
N ALA A 194 -52.19 35.18 -40.38
CA ALA A 194 -53.24 35.91 -39.66
C ALA A 194 -52.87 36.17 -38.19
N GLY A 195 -51.77 35.59 -37.70
CA GLY A 195 -51.29 35.74 -36.33
C GLY A 195 -51.84 34.70 -35.35
N ASN A 196 -52.53 33.66 -35.82
CA ASN A 196 -53.01 32.59 -34.94
C ASN A 196 -51.85 31.67 -34.54
N MET A 197 -51.78 31.36 -33.25
CA MET A 197 -50.70 30.56 -32.65
C MET A 197 -51.12 29.11 -32.44
N SER A 198 -50.24 28.15 -32.79
CA SER A 198 -50.44 26.74 -32.46
C SER A 198 -50.39 26.49 -30.96
N GLN A 199 -50.87 25.31 -30.54
CA GLN A 199 -50.46 24.75 -29.25
C GLN A 199 -48.94 24.54 -29.22
N PRO A 200 -48.27 24.70 -28.05
CA PRO A 200 -46.83 24.54 -27.94
C PRO A 200 -46.41 23.07 -27.94
N THR A 201 -45.27 22.78 -28.56
CA THR A 201 -44.57 21.51 -28.39
C THR A 201 -43.36 21.70 -27.50
N LYS A 202 -43.30 20.94 -26.41
CA LYS A 202 -42.23 20.97 -25.42
C LYS A 202 -41.23 19.84 -25.67
N ARG A 203 -39.95 20.15 -25.55
CA ARG A 203 -38.84 19.19 -25.58
C ARG A 203 -37.84 19.52 -24.50
N THR A 204 -37.44 18.53 -23.72
CA THR A 204 -36.33 18.67 -22.78
C THR A 204 -35.02 18.38 -23.52
N VAL A 205 -34.04 19.25 -23.35
CA VAL A 205 -32.69 19.06 -23.89
C VAL A 205 -32.05 17.83 -23.26
N GLN A 206 -31.60 16.91 -24.11
CA GLN A 206 -30.95 15.67 -23.70
C GLN A 206 -29.44 15.79 -23.80
N LYS A 207 -28.71 14.96 -23.05
CA LYS A 207 -27.26 14.83 -23.22
C LYS A 207 -26.94 14.19 -24.57
N ASN A 208 -26.00 14.76 -25.34
CA ASN A 208 -25.51 14.16 -26.57
C ASN A 208 -24.58 12.97 -26.26
N GLN A 209 -25.07 11.75 -26.47
CA GLN A 209 -24.32 10.54 -26.12
C GLN A 209 -23.10 10.29 -27.02
N ASP A 210 -23.16 10.66 -28.30
CA ASP A 210 -22.03 10.48 -29.24
C ASP A 210 -20.87 11.42 -28.89
N HIS A 211 -21.19 12.65 -28.49
CA HIS A 211 -20.19 13.58 -27.97
C HIS A 211 -19.57 13.05 -26.66
N GLN A 212 -20.38 12.53 -25.74
CA GLN A 212 -19.87 11.91 -24.51
C GLN A 212 -18.97 10.69 -24.79
N ASN A 213 -19.31 9.85 -25.76
CA ASN A 213 -18.46 8.73 -26.19
C ASN A 213 -17.13 9.21 -26.78
N THR A 214 -17.14 10.35 -27.49
CA THR A 214 -15.93 10.99 -28.01
C THR A 214 -15.05 11.49 -26.86
N LEU A 215 -15.62 12.18 -25.87
CA LEU A 215 -14.90 12.65 -24.68
C LEU A 215 -14.27 11.50 -23.89
N VAL A 216 -15.00 10.38 -23.70
CA VAL A 216 -14.47 9.18 -23.05
C VAL A 216 -13.27 8.62 -23.82
N LYS A 217 -13.35 8.56 -25.15
CA LYS A 217 -12.24 8.07 -25.99
C LYS A 217 -11.01 8.99 -25.91
N GLU A 218 -11.22 10.30 -25.97
CA GLU A 218 -10.15 11.31 -25.85
C GLU A 218 -9.49 11.30 -24.47
N ALA A 219 -10.28 11.22 -23.40
CA ALA A 219 -9.77 11.12 -22.04
C ALA A 219 -8.98 9.83 -21.82
N LYS A 220 -9.49 8.70 -22.32
CA LYS A 220 -8.78 7.41 -22.27
C LYS A 220 -7.45 7.48 -23.02
N GLN A 221 -7.43 8.06 -24.22
CA GLN A 221 -6.19 8.22 -24.98
C GLN A 221 -5.20 9.13 -24.23
N ALA A 222 -5.67 10.23 -23.65
CA ALA A 222 -4.83 11.14 -22.87
C ALA A 222 -4.19 10.45 -21.66
N ILE A 223 -4.92 9.58 -20.96
CA ILE A 223 -4.39 8.75 -19.87
C ILE A 223 -3.38 7.71 -20.40
N ASP A 224 -3.68 7.09 -21.54
CA ASP A 224 -2.79 6.11 -22.17
C ASP A 224 -1.47 6.75 -22.63
N ASP A 225 -1.49 8.04 -23.01
CA ASP A 225 -0.32 8.82 -23.45
C ASP A 225 0.57 9.31 -22.29
N ILE A 226 0.09 9.25 -21.04
CA ILE A 226 0.86 9.61 -19.85
C ILE A 226 1.42 8.40 -19.09
N LEU A 227 0.87 7.20 -19.31
CA LEU A 227 1.33 5.97 -18.69
C LEU A 227 2.22 5.15 -19.63
N THR A 228 3.03 4.26 -19.06
CA THR A 228 3.82 3.26 -19.76
C THR A 228 3.92 1.98 -18.94
N ASP A 229 4.46 0.92 -19.55
CA ASP A 229 4.66 -0.36 -18.90
C ASP A 229 5.79 -0.29 -17.87
N LEU A 230 5.60 -1.01 -16.76
CA LEU A 230 6.62 -1.29 -15.76
C LEU A 230 7.10 -2.74 -15.92
N ILE A 231 8.39 -2.91 -16.17
CA ILE A 231 9.07 -4.20 -16.17
C ILE A 231 9.71 -4.37 -14.80
N GLN A 232 9.36 -5.44 -14.08
CA GLN A 232 9.89 -5.64 -12.73
C GLN A 232 10.38 -7.07 -12.50
N THR A 233 11.49 -7.20 -11.79
CA THR A 233 12.01 -8.47 -11.26
C THR A 233 12.53 -8.26 -9.85
N LYS A 234 12.57 -9.37 -9.10
CA LYS A 234 13.24 -9.43 -7.80
C LYS A 234 14.61 -10.06 -7.98
N TYR A 235 14.98 -10.98 -7.10
CA TYR A 235 16.31 -11.57 -6.95
C TYR A 235 16.66 -12.63 -8.02
N SER A 236 16.01 -12.59 -9.19
CA SER A 236 16.21 -13.56 -10.28
C SER A 236 16.07 -12.92 -11.66
N HIS A 237 16.17 -13.74 -12.71
CA HIS A 237 15.89 -13.34 -14.09
C HIS A 237 14.39 -13.38 -14.45
N ASP A 238 13.52 -13.79 -13.52
CA ASP A 238 12.08 -13.92 -13.74
C ASP A 238 11.41 -12.56 -13.61
N PHE A 239 11.02 -11.99 -14.75
CA PHE A 239 10.42 -10.66 -14.81
C PHE A 239 8.93 -10.73 -15.11
N SER A 240 8.21 -9.71 -14.66
CA SER A 240 6.81 -9.47 -14.99
C SER A 240 6.67 -8.09 -15.65
N ILE A 241 5.60 -7.92 -16.44
CA ILE A 241 5.25 -6.65 -17.06
C ILE A 241 3.90 -6.21 -16.52
N VAL A 242 3.89 -5.10 -15.79
CA VAL A 242 2.66 -4.43 -15.34
C VAL A 242 2.30 -3.40 -16.40
N LYS A 243 1.20 -3.65 -17.12
CA LYS A 243 0.70 -2.72 -18.14
C LYS A 243 0.29 -1.41 -17.50
N LYS A 244 0.77 -0.29 -18.05
CA LYS A 244 0.50 1.06 -17.51
C LYS A 244 0.92 1.23 -16.04
N GLY A 245 1.88 0.43 -15.57
CA GLY A 245 2.37 0.44 -14.19
C GLY A 245 3.41 1.52 -13.89
N ALA A 246 3.76 2.38 -14.85
CA ALA A 246 4.70 3.48 -14.67
C ALA A 246 4.24 4.74 -15.41
N ILE A 247 4.71 5.91 -14.98
CA ILE A 247 4.50 7.18 -15.68
C ILE A 247 5.51 7.31 -16.83
N GLN A 248 5.14 7.89 -17.98
CA GLN A 248 6.11 8.12 -19.06
C GLN A 248 7.22 9.09 -18.63
N LEU A 249 8.41 8.88 -19.19
CA LEU A 249 9.64 9.59 -18.86
C LEU A 249 9.51 11.14 -18.95
N ASP A 250 8.79 11.65 -19.95
CA ASP A 250 8.63 13.09 -20.24
C ASP A 250 7.47 13.76 -19.50
N VAL A 251 6.60 12.98 -18.86
CA VAL A 251 5.35 13.50 -18.27
C VAL A 251 5.65 14.35 -17.04
N LYS A 252 4.95 15.47 -16.93
CA LYS A 252 4.94 16.37 -15.76
C LYS A 252 3.50 16.68 -15.38
N GLN A 253 3.31 17.29 -14.21
CA GLN A 253 1.98 17.62 -13.67
C GLN A 253 1.03 18.28 -14.69
N PRO A 254 1.45 19.28 -15.51
CA PRO A 254 0.53 19.92 -16.46
C PRO A 254 -0.10 18.98 -17.50
N LYS A 255 0.60 17.90 -17.88
CA LYS A 255 0.07 16.92 -18.84
C LYS A 255 -0.97 15.99 -18.18
N ILE A 256 -0.82 15.72 -16.89
CA ILE A 256 -1.83 15.01 -16.09
C ILE A 256 -3.07 15.91 -15.91
N ASP A 257 -2.86 17.20 -15.63
CA ASP A 257 -3.96 18.16 -15.50
C ASP A 257 -4.75 18.33 -16.81
N GLU A 258 -4.09 18.28 -17.97
CA GLU A 258 -4.77 18.25 -19.27
C GLU A 258 -5.65 17.02 -19.44
N ALA A 259 -5.15 15.83 -19.06
CA ALA A 259 -5.92 14.59 -19.11
C ALA A 259 -7.12 14.63 -18.13
N GLU A 260 -6.92 15.17 -16.92
CA GLU A 260 -7.98 15.35 -15.93
C GLU A 260 -9.05 16.32 -16.45
N SER A 261 -8.67 17.42 -17.09
CA SER A 261 -9.63 18.36 -17.69
C SER A 261 -10.52 17.68 -18.74
N LYS A 262 -10.00 16.70 -19.49
CA LYS A 262 -10.79 15.90 -20.43
C LYS A 262 -11.75 14.96 -19.69
N VAL A 263 -11.30 14.31 -18.61
CA VAL A 263 -12.16 13.46 -17.75
C VAL A 263 -13.29 14.28 -17.12
N GLN A 264 -13.02 15.51 -16.67
CA GLN A 264 -14.01 16.37 -16.02
C GLN A 264 -15.17 16.78 -16.95
N LYS A 265 -14.95 16.82 -18.28
CA LYS A 265 -16.01 17.12 -19.27
C LYS A 265 -17.00 15.96 -19.48
N ILE A 266 -16.65 14.75 -19.02
CA ILE A 266 -17.53 13.59 -19.08
C ILE A 266 -18.63 13.76 -18.02
N ASP A 267 -19.85 13.41 -18.38
CA ASP A 267 -21.01 13.43 -17.49
C ASP A 267 -20.77 12.56 -16.24
N ASP A 268 -21.12 13.08 -15.06
CA ASP A 268 -20.96 12.39 -13.77
C ASP A 268 -21.74 11.07 -13.69
N GLN A 269 -22.79 10.91 -14.51
CA GLN A 269 -23.58 9.68 -14.56
C GLN A 269 -22.91 8.55 -15.36
N ARG A 270 -21.81 8.83 -16.07
CA ARG A 270 -21.07 7.83 -16.85
C ARG A 270 -20.19 6.99 -15.95
N VAL A 271 -20.40 5.68 -15.98
CA VAL A 271 -19.59 4.71 -15.22
C VAL A 271 -18.10 4.78 -15.58
N GLU A 272 -17.77 5.15 -16.81
CA GLU A 272 -16.38 5.26 -17.28
C GLU A 272 -15.62 6.41 -16.61
N LYS A 273 -16.30 7.48 -16.19
CA LYS A 273 -15.65 8.64 -15.57
C LYS A 273 -14.91 8.24 -14.30
N THR A 274 -15.52 7.40 -13.46
CA THR A 274 -14.92 6.91 -12.22
C THR A 274 -13.63 6.12 -12.48
N GLU A 275 -13.62 5.24 -13.48
CA GLU A 275 -12.42 4.47 -13.83
C GLU A 275 -11.32 5.33 -14.45
N LEU A 276 -11.68 6.31 -15.28
CA LEU A 276 -10.72 7.27 -15.82
C LEU A 276 -10.14 8.16 -14.72
N GLN A 277 -10.93 8.57 -13.74
CA GLN A 277 -10.45 9.34 -12.58
C GLN A 277 -9.45 8.53 -11.75
N LYS A 278 -9.70 7.24 -11.50
CA LYS A 278 -8.70 6.35 -10.88
C LYS A 278 -7.39 6.31 -11.68
N GLY A 279 -7.48 6.34 -13.00
CA GLY A 279 -6.32 6.44 -13.88
C GLY A 279 -5.52 7.73 -13.69
N ILE A 280 -6.19 8.87 -13.50
CA ILE A 280 -5.56 10.16 -13.18
C ILE A 280 -4.88 10.10 -11.80
N ASP A 281 -5.59 9.58 -10.79
CA ASP A 281 -5.07 9.49 -9.43
C ASP A 281 -3.84 8.57 -9.37
N HIS A 282 -3.88 7.45 -10.10
CA HIS A 282 -2.73 6.56 -10.26
C HIS A 282 -1.55 7.25 -10.96
N ALA A 283 -1.79 8.02 -12.02
CA ALA A 283 -0.74 8.77 -12.70
C ALA A 283 -0.08 9.82 -11.78
N ARG A 284 -0.86 10.51 -10.94
CA ARG A 284 -0.33 11.46 -9.93
C ARG A 284 0.55 10.75 -8.91
N GLN A 285 0.11 9.60 -8.41
CA GLN A 285 0.89 8.79 -7.49
C GLN A 285 2.24 8.40 -8.13
N LEU A 286 2.22 7.86 -9.34
CA LEU A 286 3.43 7.45 -10.06
C LEU A 286 4.37 8.62 -10.35
N LEU A 287 3.83 9.82 -10.65
CA LEU A 287 4.65 11.02 -10.83
C LEU A 287 5.36 11.40 -9.53
N ASN A 288 4.65 11.43 -8.41
CA ASN A 288 5.23 11.71 -7.10
C ASN A 288 6.29 10.67 -6.71
N GLU A 289 6.04 9.38 -6.94
CA GLU A 289 7.02 8.31 -6.73
C GLU A 289 8.30 8.58 -7.53
N ARG A 290 8.18 8.85 -8.85
CA ARG A 290 9.33 9.15 -9.71
C ARG A 290 10.11 10.41 -9.29
N GLU A 291 9.42 11.45 -8.82
CA GLU A 291 10.07 12.68 -8.34
C GLU A 291 10.85 12.44 -7.05
N ASN A 292 10.31 11.62 -6.14
CA ASN A 292 11.00 11.21 -4.92
C ASN A 292 12.13 10.20 -5.19
N GLU A 293 12.07 9.43 -6.28
CA GLU A 293 13.11 8.47 -6.67
C GLU A 293 14.48 9.12 -6.96
N GLN A 294 14.60 10.44 -7.15
CA GLN A 294 15.91 11.07 -7.37
C GLN A 294 16.73 11.26 -6.08
N ASP A 295 16.08 11.40 -4.92
CA ASP A 295 16.77 11.68 -3.66
C ASP A 295 17.55 10.46 -3.13
N GLY A 296 18.84 10.59 -2.82
CA GLY A 296 19.66 9.46 -2.41
C GLY A 296 20.00 8.47 -3.55
N ASN A 297 19.93 8.90 -4.81
CA ASN A 297 20.39 8.12 -5.95
C ASN A 297 21.90 7.83 -5.86
N MET A 298 22.27 6.55 -5.91
CA MET A 298 23.67 6.10 -5.85
C MET A 298 24.36 6.04 -7.23
N VAL A 299 23.60 6.14 -8.33
CA VAL A 299 24.13 6.14 -9.69
C VAL A 299 24.75 7.48 -10.01
N GLN A 300 26.01 7.48 -10.44
CA GLN A 300 26.70 8.70 -10.86
C GLN A 300 26.37 9.00 -12.32
N ASN A 301 25.94 10.23 -12.60
CA ASN A 301 25.58 10.66 -13.98
C ASN A 301 24.53 9.72 -14.62
N GLY A 302 23.51 9.34 -13.85
CA GLY A 302 22.42 8.46 -14.31
C GLY A 302 21.43 9.11 -15.29
N LEU A 303 21.48 10.44 -15.42
CA LEU A 303 20.77 11.22 -16.45
C LEU A 303 21.60 11.37 -17.74
N PHE A 304 22.84 10.88 -17.75
CA PHE A 304 23.76 10.96 -18.89
C PHE A 304 24.07 12.39 -19.41
N ASP A 305 23.75 13.42 -18.62
CA ASP A 305 23.95 14.83 -18.96
C ASP A 305 25.42 15.17 -19.24
N PHE A 306 26.35 14.43 -18.62
CA PHE A 306 27.80 14.58 -18.80
C PHE A 306 28.41 13.46 -19.64
N GLY A 307 27.67 12.95 -20.64
CA GLY A 307 28.12 11.83 -21.46
C GLY A 307 28.17 10.53 -20.67
N PHE A 308 29.21 9.72 -20.88
CA PHE A 308 29.46 8.47 -20.12
C PHE A 308 30.48 8.64 -18.99
N ASN A 309 30.61 9.84 -18.43
CA ASN A 309 31.44 10.03 -17.24
C ASN A 309 30.98 9.07 -16.12
N ASN A 310 31.92 8.34 -15.53
CA ASN A 310 31.69 7.26 -14.54
C ASN A 310 30.98 6.01 -15.08
N TRP A 311 30.86 5.86 -16.40
CA TRP A 311 30.38 4.66 -17.07
C TRP A 311 31.47 4.07 -17.95
N LYS A 312 31.76 2.79 -17.75
CA LYS A 312 32.66 2.00 -18.57
C LYS A 312 31.94 1.53 -19.82
N LEU A 313 32.56 1.73 -20.97
CA LEU A 313 32.06 1.26 -22.25
C LEU A 313 32.72 -0.08 -22.60
N TRP A 314 31.95 -0.97 -23.22
CA TRP A 314 32.47 -2.16 -23.88
C TRP A 314 31.86 -2.28 -25.27
N THR A 315 32.70 -2.60 -26.24
CA THR A 315 32.32 -2.73 -27.65
C THR A 315 32.93 -4.01 -28.19
N GLY A 316 32.09 -4.88 -28.75
CA GLY A 316 32.57 -6.09 -29.40
C GLY A 316 33.35 -5.79 -30.69
N PRO A 317 34.17 -6.72 -31.17
CA PRO A 317 34.91 -6.53 -32.43
C PRO A 317 33.99 -6.18 -33.60
N GLY A 318 34.30 -5.09 -34.31
CA GLY A 318 33.52 -4.61 -35.46
C GLY A 318 32.18 -3.93 -35.12
N ALA A 319 31.84 -3.77 -33.84
CA ALA A 319 30.63 -3.05 -33.42
C ALA A 319 30.90 -1.54 -33.28
N ILE A 320 29.82 -0.75 -33.34
CA ILE A 320 29.86 0.69 -33.08
C ILE A 320 29.80 0.90 -31.56
N ALA A 321 30.67 1.76 -31.02
CA ALA A 321 30.66 2.05 -29.60
C ALA A 321 29.35 2.73 -29.16
N PRO A 322 28.91 2.55 -27.90
CA PRO A 322 27.82 3.33 -27.34
C PRO A 322 28.12 4.84 -27.41
N LEU A 323 27.08 5.66 -27.56
CA LEU A 323 27.18 7.12 -27.54
C LEU A 323 26.04 7.74 -26.73
N VAL A 324 26.23 8.95 -26.21
CA VAL A 324 25.12 9.76 -25.69
C VAL A 324 24.57 10.60 -26.85
N GLN A 325 23.29 10.40 -27.15
CA GLN A 325 22.60 11.13 -28.21
C GLN A 325 21.93 12.37 -27.62
N GLU A 326 22.02 13.49 -28.35
CA GLU A 326 21.24 14.68 -28.02
C GLU A 326 19.80 14.50 -28.52
N LYS A 327 18.89 14.48 -27.55
CA LYS A 327 17.44 14.59 -27.68
C LYS A 327 16.75 13.48 -28.48
N ASP A 328 15.64 12.99 -27.94
CA ASP A 328 14.60 12.30 -28.70
C ASP A 328 13.23 12.91 -28.41
N ASP A 329 12.16 12.16 -28.69
CA ASP A 329 10.78 12.57 -28.43
C ASP A 329 10.46 12.76 -26.94
N LYS A 330 11.30 12.24 -26.02
CA LYS A 330 11.01 12.11 -24.59
C LYS A 330 12.12 12.57 -23.64
N SER A 331 13.38 12.62 -24.07
CA SER A 331 14.52 13.02 -23.24
C SER A 331 15.51 13.93 -23.96
N VAL A 332 16.39 14.61 -23.21
CA VAL A 332 17.40 15.57 -23.68
C VAL A 332 18.76 14.91 -23.92
N LYS A 333 19.21 13.99 -23.06
CA LYS A 333 20.49 13.29 -23.18
C LYS A 333 20.26 11.81 -22.90
N ILE A 334 20.52 10.96 -23.88
CA ILE A 334 20.09 9.56 -23.84
C ILE A 334 21.27 8.64 -24.12
N ALA A 335 21.44 7.61 -23.31
CA ALA A 335 22.41 6.56 -23.57
C ALA A 335 21.93 5.67 -24.73
N LYS A 336 22.60 5.74 -25.88
CA LYS A 336 22.39 4.85 -27.02
C LYS A 336 23.41 3.72 -26.99
N VAL A 337 22.92 2.49 -26.81
CA VAL A 337 23.73 1.26 -26.76
C VAL A 337 23.51 0.48 -28.06
N ASN A 338 24.52 0.48 -28.92
CA ASN A 338 24.47 -0.16 -30.23
C ASN A 338 24.56 -1.70 -30.13
N PRO A 339 24.17 -2.45 -31.17
CA PRO A 339 24.33 -3.91 -31.20
C PRO A 339 25.74 -4.38 -30.82
N ASN A 340 25.80 -5.45 -30.02
CA ASN A 340 27.04 -6.07 -29.54
C ASN A 340 27.93 -5.10 -28.73
N SER A 341 27.31 -4.32 -27.85
CA SER A 341 28.00 -3.38 -26.95
C SER A 341 27.28 -3.28 -25.59
N SER A 342 27.97 -2.74 -24.58
CA SER A 342 27.38 -2.39 -23.28
C SER A 342 27.96 -1.11 -22.71
N ILE A 343 27.20 -0.54 -21.77
CA ILE A 343 27.70 0.42 -20.79
C ILE A 343 27.50 -0.16 -19.39
N GLU A 344 28.47 0.09 -18.52
CA GLU A 344 28.49 -0.44 -17.15
C GLU A 344 28.92 0.64 -16.16
N GLN A 345 28.34 0.66 -14.98
CA GLN A 345 28.85 1.46 -13.86
C GLN A 345 29.03 0.54 -12.67
N THR A 346 30.10 0.75 -11.90
CA THR A 346 30.33 0.06 -10.63
C THR A 346 29.94 0.99 -9.49
N LEU A 347 28.91 0.62 -8.74
CA LEU A 347 28.59 1.24 -7.46
C LEU A 347 29.58 0.76 -6.40
N THR A 348 29.95 1.66 -5.51
CA THR A 348 30.81 1.38 -4.36
C THR A 348 30.16 1.93 -3.09
N GLY A 349 30.58 1.42 -1.94
CA GLY A 349 30.02 1.84 -0.65
C GLY A 349 28.64 1.27 -0.38
N LEU A 350 28.26 0.17 -1.05
CA LEU A 350 27.05 -0.57 -0.71
C LEU A 350 27.26 -1.30 0.62
N GLU A 351 26.19 -1.40 1.38
CA GLU A 351 26.12 -2.22 2.58
C GLU A 351 25.92 -3.70 2.22
N PRO A 352 26.59 -4.66 2.88
CA PRO A 352 26.36 -6.10 2.67
C PRO A 352 24.97 -6.55 3.12
N ASN A 353 24.50 -7.69 2.59
CA ASN A 353 23.20 -8.29 2.93
C ASN A 353 22.02 -7.31 2.86
N THR A 354 22.13 -6.30 2.01
CA THR A 354 21.19 -5.18 1.95
C THR A 354 20.52 -5.18 0.58
N THR A 355 19.20 -4.97 0.58
CA THR A 355 18.42 -4.91 -0.66
C THR A 355 18.51 -3.52 -1.27
N TYR A 356 18.72 -3.48 -2.58
CA TYR A 356 18.71 -2.28 -3.40
C TYR A 356 17.78 -2.47 -4.59
N GLU A 357 17.25 -1.36 -5.12
CA GLU A 357 16.42 -1.34 -6.32
C GLU A 357 17.07 -0.44 -7.37
N LEU A 358 17.31 -1.01 -8.56
CA LEU A 358 17.66 -0.28 -9.77
C LEU A 358 16.39 0.09 -10.51
N THR A 359 16.15 1.38 -10.67
CA THR A 359 15.08 1.94 -11.52
C THR A 359 15.69 2.61 -12.74
N LEU A 360 15.18 2.33 -13.93
CA LEU A 360 15.52 3.10 -15.13
C LEU A 360 14.45 3.10 -16.20
N TYR A 361 14.53 4.04 -17.15
CA TYR A 361 13.71 4.04 -18.35
C TYR A 361 14.50 3.52 -19.54
N ALA A 362 13.91 2.62 -20.31
CA ALA A 362 14.55 2.12 -21.52
C ALA A 362 13.56 1.74 -22.61
N LYS A 363 14.02 1.82 -23.86
CA LYS A 363 13.37 1.32 -25.08
C LYS A 363 14.39 0.64 -25.98
N THR A 364 13.91 -0.03 -27.02
CA THR A 364 14.75 -0.72 -28.00
C THR A 364 14.12 -0.69 -29.38
N GLU A 365 14.95 -0.68 -30.41
CA GLU A 365 14.52 -0.78 -31.80
C GLU A 365 14.22 -2.23 -32.20
N ASN A 366 13.34 -2.40 -33.21
CA ASN A 366 13.04 -3.69 -33.85
C ASN A 366 12.52 -4.79 -32.90
N ASP A 367 11.99 -4.42 -31.72
CA ASP A 367 11.52 -5.34 -30.69
C ASP A 367 12.61 -6.31 -30.18
N GLU A 368 13.89 -5.96 -30.40
CA GLU A 368 15.06 -6.77 -30.03
C GLU A 368 15.41 -6.61 -28.55
N LYS A 369 15.90 -7.69 -27.92
CA LYS A 369 16.26 -7.70 -26.50
C LYS A 369 17.34 -6.65 -26.17
N PHE A 370 16.99 -5.71 -25.30
CA PHE A 370 17.94 -4.84 -24.60
C PHE A 370 17.96 -5.25 -23.13
N SER A 371 19.10 -5.74 -22.64
CA SER A 371 19.21 -6.35 -21.31
C SER A 371 19.66 -5.31 -20.29
N ILE A 372 18.90 -5.17 -19.23
CA ILE A 372 19.27 -4.33 -18.09
C ILE A 372 19.51 -5.24 -16.90
N GLY A 373 20.62 -5.07 -16.19
CA GLY A 373 20.90 -5.91 -15.04
C GLY A 373 21.92 -5.36 -14.07
N VAL A 374 22.07 -6.13 -12.99
CA VAL A 374 23.05 -5.89 -11.93
C VAL A 374 23.78 -7.20 -11.67
N LYS A 375 25.12 -7.15 -11.71
CA LYS A 375 26.03 -8.28 -11.48
C LYS A 375 27.08 -7.91 -10.42
N ASN A 376 27.95 -8.86 -10.08
CA ASN A 376 29.02 -8.69 -9.09
C ASN A 376 28.50 -8.28 -7.70
N THR A 377 27.27 -8.67 -7.35
CA THR A 377 26.64 -8.35 -6.07
C THR A 377 26.99 -9.34 -4.97
N GLY A 378 27.75 -10.40 -5.24
CA GLY A 378 27.95 -11.52 -4.30
C GLY A 378 26.77 -12.50 -4.24
N THR A 379 25.70 -12.21 -4.99
CA THR A 379 24.54 -13.08 -5.22
C THR A 379 24.42 -13.40 -6.71
N PRO A 380 23.50 -14.28 -7.14
CA PRO A 380 23.19 -14.45 -8.56
C PRO A 380 22.87 -13.11 -9.24
N THR A 381 23.27 -13.00 -10.50
CA THR A 381 23.00 -11.82 -11.33
C THR A 381 21.50 -11.64 -11.53
N VAL A 382 21.03 -10.40 -11.49
CA VAL A 382 19.63 -10.04 -11.72
C VAL A 382 19.54 -9.26 -13.03
N SER A 383 18.59 -9.61 -13.90
CA SER A 383 18.34 -8.82 -15.11
C SER A 383 16.95 -9.00 -15.67
N ALA A 384 16.48 -8.00 -16.40
CA ALA A 384 15.25 -8.04 -17.18
C ALA A 384 15.49 -7.57 -18.63
N PRO A 385 14.78 -8.13 -19.61
CA PRO A 385 14.81 -7.67 -20.98
C PRO A 385 13.79 -6.55 -21.23
N VAL A 386 14.21 -5.50 -21.92
CA VAL A 386 13.33 -4.53 -22.57
C VAL A 386 13.20 -4.90 -24.04
N LYS A 387 11.95 -4.98 -24.52
CA LYS A 387 11.60 -5.27 -25.92
C LYS A 387 10.68 -4.21 -26.53
N SER A 388 10.36 -3.16 -25.79
CA SER A 388 9.39 -2.13 -26.19
C SER A 388 10.04 -1.05 -27.06
N LYS A 389 9.31 -0.59 -28.09
CA LYS A 389 9.66 0.59 -28.90
C LYS A 389 9.48 1.91 -28.15
N ASN A 390 8.58 1.93 -27.18
CA ASN A 390 8.35 3.07 -26.30
C ASN A 390 9.13 2.88 -24.99
N TYR A 391 9.53 3.98 -24.35
CA TYR A 391 10.17 3.90 -23.03
C TYR A 391 9.26 3.21 -22.02
N SER A 392 9.75 2.13 -21.42
CA SER A 392 9.16 1.47 -20.25
C SER A 392 10.08 1.68 -19.04
N GLN A 393 9.50 1.79 -17.86
CA GLN A 393 10.29 1.79 -16.62
C GLN A 393 10.68 0.36 -16.28
N THR A 394 11.90 0.16 -15.79
CA THR A 394 12.41 -1.13 -15.33
C THR A 394 12.82 -1.00 -13.87
N LYS A 395 12.29 -1.86 -12.99
CA LYS A 395 12.67 -1.98 -11.58
C LYS A 395 13.28 -3.35 -11.30
N LEU A 396 14.54 -3.38 -10.88
CA LEU A 396 15.26 -4.62 -10.55
C LEU A 396 15.70 -4.57 -9.08
N ARG A 397 15.20 -5.49 -8.25
CA ARG A 397 15.72 -5.64 -6.88
C ARG A 397 16.89 -6.61 -6.84
N PHE A 398 17.97 -6.21 -6.20
CA PHE A 398 19.13 -7.07 -5.94
C PHE A 398 19.55 -6.97 -4.47
N ILE A 399 20.32 -7.96 -4.02
CA ILE A 399 20.84 -8.00 -2.66
C ILE A 399 22.35 -8.11 -2.77
N THR A 400 23.06 -7.37 -1.96
CA THR A 400 24.50 -7.58 -1.77
C THR A 400 24.73 -8.84 -0.94
N GLY A 401 25.73 -9.63 -1.30
CA GLY A 401 26.14 -10.80 -0.51
C GLY A 401 26.79 -10.39 0.81
N GLU A 402 27.09 -11.37 1.64
CA GLU A 402 27.60 -11.17 3.02
C GLU A 402 28.81 -10.25 3.11
N ASN A 403 29.61 -10.21 2.05
CA ASN A 403 30.91 -9.56 2.01
C ASN A 403 31.01 -8.52 0.89
N THR A 404 29.90 -8.22 0.22
CA THR A 404 29.91 -7.42 -1.00
C THR A 404 29.49 -5.98 -0.72
N THR A 405 30.35 -5.04 -1.10
CA THR A 405 30.13 -3.59 -0.95
C THR A 405 30.08 -2.85 -2.28
N THR A 406 29.97 -3.60 -3.37
CA THR A 406 29.94 -3.08 -4.73
C THR A 406 28.89 -3.80 -5.56
N ALA A 407 28.43 -3.17 -6.63
CA ALA A 407 27.59 -3.82 -7.63
C ALA A 407 27.88 -3.22 -9.00
N THR A 408 27.81 -4.02 -10.05
CA THR A 408 27.98 -3.52 -11.42
C THR A 408 26.63 -3.53 -12.13
N LEU A 409 26.09 -2.35 -12.37
CA LEU A 409 24.94 -2.14 -13.22
C LEU A 409 25.39 -2.18 -14.68
N TYR A 410 24.62 -2.85 -15.53
CA TYR A 410 24.93 -2.98 -16.94
C TYR A 410 23.70 -2.82 -17.82
N LEU A 411 23.93 -2.18 -18.97
CA LEU A 411 22.99 -2.02 -20.06
C LEU A 411 23.63 -2.66 -21.28
N TYR A 412 23.14 -3.83 -21.67
CA TYR A 412 23.74 -4.64 -22.72
C TYR A 412 22.79 -4.86 -23.88
N LYS A 413 23.23 -4.49 -25.09
CA LYS A 413 22.53 -4.79 -26.32
C LYS A 413 23.25 -5.92 -27.05
N SER A 414 22.59 -7.07 -27.17
CA SER A 414 23.10 -8.20 -27.95
C SER A 414 23.20 -7.85 -29.44
N ALA A 415 23.93 -8.67 -30.20
CA ALA A 415 23.98 -8.57 -31.65
C ALA A 415 22.56 -8.51 -32.26
N GLY A 416 22.39 -7.71 -33.31
CA GLY A 416 21.09 -7.39 -33.90
C GLY A 416 21.17 -6.15 -34.79
N LYS A 417 20.02 -5.65 -35.23
CA LYS A 417 19.90 -4.46 -36.09
C LYS A 417 19.53 -3.19 -35.33
N GLY A 418 18.89 -3.34 -34.17
CA GLY A 418 18.38 -2.24 -33.36
C GLY A 418 19.31 -1.82 -32.24
N SER A 419 19.30 -0.54 -31.89
CA SER A 419 19.94 -0.01 -30.68
C SER A 419 19.00 -0.05 -29.47
N GLY A 420 19.58 -0.15 -28.28
CA GLY A 420 18.89 0.12 -27.02
C GLY A 420 19.08 1.58 -26.61
N TYR A 421 18.08 2.15 -25.96
CA TYR A 421 18.11 3.51 -25.43
C TYR A 421 17.72 3.49 -23.97
N ALA A 422 18.45 4.20 -23.13
CA ALA A 422 18.16 4.31 -21.70
C ALA A 422 18.35 5.73 -21.19
N ASP A 423 17.58 6.06 -20.16
CA ASP A 423 17.69 7.31 -19.42
C ASP A 423 17.20 7.11 -17.97
N VAL A 424 17.56 8.05 -17.09
CA VAL A 424 17.16 8.10 -15.68
C VAL A 424 17.50 6.82 -14.94
N ALA A 425 18.79 6.51 -14.81
CA ALA A 425 19.26 5.40 -14.00
C ALA A 425 19.39 5.80 -12.53
N ILE A 426 18.69 5.07 -11.66
CA ILE A 426 18.63 5.33 -10.22
C ILE A 426 18.87 4.02 -9.48
N VAL A 427 19.72 4.05 -8.45
CA VAL A 427 19.82 2.95 -7.48
C VAL A 427 19.64 3.50 -6.08
N LYS A 428 18.77 2.84 -5.30
CA LYS A 428 18.56 3.15 -3.88
C LYS A 428 18.52 1.90 -3.03
N GLN A 429 18.88 2.06 -1.76
CA GLN A 429 18.56 1.07 -0.74
C GLN A 429 17.04 0.97 -0.57
N VAL A 430 16.54 -0.25 -0.48
CA VAL A 430 15.13 -0.53 -0.21
C VAL A 430 14.96 -0.68 1.30
N ILE A 431 14.13 0.18 1.89
CA ILE A 431 13.75 0.12 3.30
C ILE A 431 12.26 -0.26 3.35
N ASP A 432 12.00 -1.55 3.24
CA ASP A 432 10.66 -2.13 3.42
C ASP A 432 10.73 -3.32 4.39
N GLU A 433 9.57 -3.81 4.82
CA GLU A 433 9.51 -4.86 5.83
C GLU A 433 10.27 -6.13 5.43
N GLN A 434 10.18 -6.52 4.15
CA GLN A 434 10.86 -7.71 3.66
C GLN A 434 12.38 -7.52 3.64
N SER A 435 12.86 -6.35 3.19
CA SER A 435 14.30 -6.05 3.15
C SER A 435 14.90 -5.97 4.55
N ILE A 436 14.19 -5.38 5.50
CA ILE A 436 14.64 -5.26 6.90
C ILE A 436 14.68 -6.63 7.57
N LYS A 437 13.61 -7.44 7.45
CA LYS A 437 13.59 -8.84 7.93
C LYS A 437 14.80 -9.61 7.45
N GLN A 438 15.10 -9.49 6.16
CA GLN A 438 16.22 -10.17 5.57
C GLN A 438 17.55 -9.66 6.14
N ALA A 439 17.76 -8.35 6.22
CA ALA A 439 18.99 -7.79 6.74
C ALA A 439 19.23 -8.17 8.23
N VAL A 440 18.19 -8.16 9.06
CA VAL A 440 18.25 -8.63 10.46
C VAL A 440 18.61 -10.11 10.52
N HIS A 441 17.99 -10.96 9.70
CA HIS A 441 18.32 -12.39 9.61
C HIS A 441 19.81 -12.61 9.31
N HIS A 442 20.39 -11.80 8.42
CA HIS A 442 21.79 -11.91 8.00
C HIS A 442 22.80 -11.32 9.00
N LEU A 443 22.36 -10.75 10.12
CA LEU A 443 23.27 -10.43 11.23
C LEU A 443 23.82 -11.71 11.88
N PHE A 444 23.03 -12.78 11.88
CA PHE A 444 23.33 -13.99 12.64
C PHE A 444 24.07 -15.03 11.81
N THR A 445 24.83 -15.86 12.52
CA THR A 445 25.38 -17.11 12.01
C THR A 445 25.26 -18.22 13.05
N ASP A 446 25.51 -19.44 12.61
CA ASP A 446 25.45 -20.63 13.45
C ASP A 446 26.69 -20.74 14.34
N ARG A 447 26.50 -21.41 15.47
CA ARG A 447 27.54 -21.76 16.43
C ARG A 447 27.69 -23.28 16.47
N ILE A 448 28.90 -23.80 16.32
CA ILE A 448 29.24 -25.22 16.54
C ILE A 448 29.94 -25.32 17.88
N TYR A 449 29.37 -26.08 18.81
CA TYR A 449 29.80 -26.12 20.21
C TYR A 449 30.02 -27.57 20.66
N ASN A 450 31.11 -27.83 21.41
CA ASN A 450 31.34 -29.14 22.04
C ASN A 450 30.65 -29.20 23.43
N GLY A 451 29.34 -29.42 23.44
CA GLY A 451 28.57 -29.58 24.67
C GLY A 451 28.89 -30.85 25.47
N ASP A 452 28.28 -30.95 26.66
CA ASP A 452 28.46 -32.08 27.57
C ASP A 452 28.03 -33.42 26.96
N THR A 453 27.13 -33.38 25.98
CA THR A 453 26.60 -34.54 25.24
C THR A 453 27.28 -34.80 23.88
N GLY A 454 28.27 -33.98 23.49
CA GLY A 454 28.94 -34.06 22.18
C GLY A 454 28.91 -32.75 21.39
N GLU A 455 29.35 -32.80 20.13
CA GLU A 455 29.27 -31.65 19.22
C GLU A 455 27.80 -31.35 18.86
N GLU A 456 27.39 -30.10 19.04
CA GLU A 456 26.05 -29.58 18.73
C GLU A 456 26.17 -28.34 17.82
N THR A 457 25.34 -28.26 16.79
CA THR A 457 25.19 -27.05 15.98
C THR A 457 23.96 -26.28 16.47
N GLN A 458 24.18 -25.05 16.93
CA GLN A 458 23.14 -24.15 17.41
C GLN A 458 22.89 -23.04 16.39
N THR A 459 21.70 -23.05 15.79
CA THR A 459 21.35 -22.13 14.70
C THR A 459 21.21 -20.68 15.19
N LYS A 460 21.78 -19.73 14.43
CA LYS A 460 21.72 -18.28 14.71
C LYS A 460 22.15 -17.85 16.13
N ARG A 461 23.02 -18.61 16.79
CA ARG A 461 23.51 -18.30 18.15
C ARG A 461 24.72 -17.38 18.18
N ALA A 462 25.29 -17.05 17.02
CA ALA A 462 26.42 -16.13 16.90
C ALA A 462 26.07 -14.96 15.97
N ILE A 463 26.87 -13.90 16.03
CA ILE A 463 26.85 -12.83 15.03
C ILE A 463 27.91 -13.12 13.97
N GLN A 464 27.61 -12.81 12.70
CA GLN A 464 28.55 -12.96 11.60
C GLN A 464 29.86 -12.20 11.91
N PRO A 465 31.04 -12.73 11.55
CA PRO A 465 32.31 -12.15 11.96
C PRO A 465 32.55 -10.75 11.40
N ASN A 466 31.94 -10.44 10.25
CA ASN A 466 32.08 -9.19 9.52
C ASN A 466 31.05 -8.11 9.88
N VAL A 467 30.12 -8.40 10.81
CA VAL A 467 29.15 -7.43 11.31
C VAL A 467 29.87 -6.42 12.19
N LYS A 468 29.61 -5.14 11.93
CA LYS A 468 30.09 -3.99 12.67
C LYS A 468 28.95 -3.40 13.50
N ARG A 469 29.30 -2.70 14.57
CA ARG A 469 28.34 -1.94 15.39
C ARG A 469 27.42 -1.04 14.57
N GLN A 470 27.96 -0.38 13.54
CA GLN A 470 27.20 0.49 12.64
C GLN A 470 26.10 -0.25 11.85
N ASP A 471 26.27 -1.54 11.54
CA ASP A 471 25.23 -2.30 10.83
C ASP A 471 24.02 -2.55 11.75
N ILE A 472 24.28 -2.80 13.04
CA ILE A 472 23.24 -3.00 14.07
C ILE A 472 22.51 -1.68 14.35
N GLU A 473 23.24 -0.59 14.54
CA GLU A 473 22.67 0.75 14.76
C GLU A 473 21.83 1.22 13.56
N ARG A 474 22.27 0.93 12.33
CA ARG A 474 21.46 1.20 11.13
C ARG A 474 20.16 0.40 11.16
N LEU A 475 20.22 -0.91 11.40
CA LEU A 475 19.02 -1.75 11.41
C LEU A 475 18.06 -1.40 12.55
N GLU A 476 18.57 -0.91 13.68
CA GLU A 476 17.73 -0.37 14.75
C GLU A 476 16.88 0.81 14.24
N ASN A 477 17.48 1.74 13.47
CA ASN A 477 16.78 2.85 12.84
C ASN A 477 15.84 2.39 11.71
N ASP A 478 16.27 1.45 10.86
CA ASP A 478 15.45 0.94 9.76
C ASP A 478 14.18 0.25 10.29
N VAL A 479 14.29 -0.54 11.36
CA VAL A 479 13.16 -1.19 12.03
C VAL A 479 12.16 -0.16 12.57
N ASP A 480 12.60 1.05 12.90
CA ASP A 480 11.69 2.10 13.32
C ASP A 480 10.72 2.58 12.24
N SER A 481 11.05 2.39 10.96
CA SER A 481 10.20 2.69 9.81
C SER A 481 9.07 1.68 9.54
N ILE A 482 9.09 0.52 10.20
CA ILE A 482 8.08 -0.52 10.05
C ILE A 482 6.74 -0.06 10.64
N THR A 483 5.68 -0.20 9.85
CA THR A 483 4.32 0.20 10.24
C THR A 483 3.57 -0.86 11.04
N ASP A 484 3.81 -2.16 10.80
CA ASP A 484 3.21 -3.25 11.57
C ASP A 484 3.81 -3.32 13.00
N PRO A 485 3.01 -3.09 14.07
CA PRO A 485 3.52 -3.08 15.44
C PRO A 485 4.06 -4.42 15.94
N LYS A 486 3.48 -5.55 15.50
CA LYS A 486 3.89 -6.89 15.92
C LYS A 486 5.25 -7.20 15.32
N GLU A 487 5.38 -6.97 14.02
CA GLU A 487 6.61 -7.22 13.30
C GLU A 487 7.74 -6.29 13.76
N LYS A 488 7.44 -5.00 13.94
CA LYS A 488 8.39 -4.03 14.49
C LYS A 488 8.93 -4.49 15.85
N LYS A 489 8.06 -4.98 16.75
CA LYS A 489 8.48 -5.48 18.07
C LYS A 489 9.38 -6.70 17.95
N GLN A 490 9.04 -7.65 17.09
CA GLN A 490 9.85 -8.85 16.85
C GLN A 490 11.24 -8.49 16.33
N LEU A 491 11.33 -7.66 15.29
CA LEU A 491 12.60 -7.25 14.70
C LEU A 491 13.44 -6.43 15.68
N LYS A 492 12.83 -5.57 16.51
CA LYS A 492 13.56 -4.87 17.59
C LYS A 492 14.20 -5.84 18.58
N ASN A 493 13.49 -6.90 18.97
CA ASN A 493 14.04 -7.93 19.86
C ASN A 493 15.20 -8.69 19.21
N GLU A 494 15.10 -8.99 17.91
CA GLU A 494 16.18 -9.65 17.17
C GLU A 494 17.41 -8.73 17.02
N VAL A 495 17.22 -7.46 16.65
CA VAL A 495 18.33 -6.48 16.59
C VAL A 495 18.97 -6.30 17.97
N LYS A 496 18.17 -6.25 19.05
CA LYS A 496 18.69 -6.19 20.42
C LYS A 496 19.50 -7.42 20.79
N ARG A 497 19.03 -8.62 20.42
CA ARG A 497 19.79 -9.87 20.59
C ARG A 497 21.12 -9.83 19.83
N ALA A 498 21.12 -9.32 18.59
CA ALA A 498 22.36 -9.16 17.82
C ALA A 498 23.33 -8.21 18.53
N GLN A 499 22.83 -7.08 19.06
CA GLN A 499 23.62 -6.15 19.85
C GLN A 499 24.25 -6.82 21.09
N ASP A 500 23.46 -7.55 21.87
CA ASP A 500 23.95 -8.21 23.08
C ASP A 500 25.03 -9.25 22.78
N ILE A 501 24.86 -10.04 21.71
CA ILE A 501 25.86 -11.01 21.24
C ILE A 501 27.13 -10.28 20.75
N TYR A 502 26.97 -9.18 20.02
CA TYR A 502 28.09 -8.38 19.54
C TYR A 502 28.91 -7.80 20.70
N GLU A 503 28.26 -7.19 21.69
CA GLU A 503 28.91 -6.63 22.87
C GLU A 503 29.65 -7.70 23.69
N GLU A 504 29.06 -8.89 23.83
CA GLU A 504 29.70 -10.02 24.50
C GLU A 504 30.93 -10.52 23.73
N LYS A 505 30.85 -10.65 22.39
CA LYS A 505 32.01 -10.94 21.53
C LYS A 505 33.13 -9.91 21.74
N GLN A 506 32.80 -8.61 21.77
CA GLN A 506 33.78 -7.55 21.98
C GLN A 506 34.48 -7.68 23.35
N LYS A 507 33.74 -8.00 24.43
CA LYS A 507 34.35 -8.28 25.74
C LYS A 507 35.31 -9.46 25.68
N GLN A 508 34.92 -10.55 25.02
CA GLN A 508 35.76 -11.75 24.89
C GLN A 508 37.03 -11.49 24.05
N GLN A 509 36.98 -10.61 23.05
CA GLN A 509 38.14 -10.22 22.23
C GLN A 509 39.21 -9.44 23.01
N THR A 510 38.86 -8.76 24.11
CA THR A 510 39.84 -8.06 24.95
C THR A 510 40.74 -8.98 25.79
N ASN A 511 40.64 -10.30 25.61
CA ASN A 511 41.36 -11.27 26.42
C ASN A 511 42.85 -11.39 26.05
N LYS A 512 43.72 -11.04 27.00
CA LYS A 512 45.18 -10.97 26.87
C LYS A 512 45.90 -12.32 26.73
N GLN A 513 45.22 -13.46 26.89
CA GLN A 513 45.89 -14.76 26.89
C GLN A 513 46.30 -15.23 25.49
N LEU A 514 45.38 -15.20 24.52
CA LEU A 514 45.68 -15.54 23.13
C LEU A 514 46.28 -14.32 22.43
N LYS A 515 47.45 -14.47 21.78
CA LYS A 515 48.07 -13.39 21.01
C LYS A 515 47.71 -13.49 19.54
N ASN A 516 47.39 -12.35 18.92
CA ASN A 516 47.18 -12.22 17.47
C ASN A 516 46.14 -13.24 16.92
N GLY A 517 45.01 -13.40 17.62
CA GLY A 517 43.94 -14.34 17.21
C GLY A 517 43.10 -13.85 16.03
N SER A 518 43.14 -12.56 15.73
CA SER A 518 42.54 -11.91 14.55
C SER A 518 43.50 -11.79 13.36
N PHE A 519 44.72 -12.36 13.47
CA PHE A 519 45.72 -12.41 12.40
C PHE A 519 46.16 -11.06 11.79
N GLU A 520 45.89 -9.93 12.43
CA GLU A 520 46.29 -8.60 11.98
C GLU A 520 47.82 -8.43 11.90
N GLU A 521 48.57 -9.23 12.67
CA GLU A 521 50.04 -9.32 12.60
C GLU A 521 50.51 -10.57 11.82
N LYS A 522 49.74 -11.00 10.81
CA LYS A 522 49.98 -12.24 10.04
C LYS A 522 50.05 -13.45 10.99
N LEU A 523 51.04 -14.34 10.83
CA LEU A 523 51.25 -15.50 11.70
C LEU A 523 52.12 -15.21 12.93
N ASN A 524 52.33 -13.94 13.31
CA ASN A 524 53.11 -13.65 14.51
C ASN A 524 52.49 -14.34 15.74
N ASN A 525 53.33 -14.96 16.59
CA ASN A 525 52.95 -15.81 17.74
C ASN A 525 52.27 -17.15 17.40
N TRP A 526 52.04 -17.47 16.12
CA TRP A 526 51.49 -18.75 15.68
C TRP A 526 52.56 -19.60 15.01
N LYS A 527 52.70 -20.85 15.47
CA LYS A 527 53.58 -21.83 14.84
C LYS A 527 52.81 -22.59 13.77
N SER A 528 53.26 -22.49 12.52
CA SER A 528 52.68 -23.26 11.41
C SER A 528 53.30 -24.66 11.30
N TRP A 529 52.49 -25.64 10.94
CA TRP A 529 52.91 -26.99 10.56
C TRP A 529 52.26 -27.40 9.23
N LYS A 530 52.98 -28.21 8.47
CA LYS A 530 52.49 -28.85 7.23
C LYS A 530 53.00 -30.28 7.18
N SER A 531 52.23 -31.17 6.55
CA SER A 531 52.53 -32.61 6.53
C SER A 531 53.76 -33.00 5.69
N SER A 532 54.24 -32.14 4.80
CA SER A 532 55.49 -32.32 4.04
C SER A 532 56.13 -30.98 3.67
N GLU A 533 57.42 -30.96 3.34
CA GLU A 533 58.10 -29.73 2.89
C GLU A 533 57.59 -29.18 1.55
N THR A 534 57.04 -30.04 0.70
CA THR A 534 56.46 -29.67 -0.61
C THR A 534 55.06 -29.06 -0.53
N ASN A 535 54.39 -29.19 0.62
CA ASN A 535 53.03 -28.67 0.83
C ASN A 535 53.02 -27.16 1.06
N VAL A 536 51.87 -26.54 0.74
CA VAL A 536 51.67 -25.11 0.96
C VAL A 536 51.43 -24.87 2.45
N ALA A 537 52.21 -23.96 3.03
CA ALA A 537 52.05 -23.58 4.43
C ALA A 537 50.77 -22.73 4.60
N PRO A 538 50.15 -22.72 5.80
CA PRO A 538 49.11 -21.74 6.11
C PRO A 538 49.58 -20.32 5.85
N ILE A 539 48.71 -19.48 5.30
CA ILE A 539 48.98 -18.06 5.00
C ILE A 539 47.86 -17.19 5.54
N VAL A 540 48.16 -15.92 5.82
CA VAL A 540 47.13 -14.91 6.11
C VAL A 540 46.87 -14.12 4.82
N ILE A 541 45.61 -14.01 4.43
CA ILE A 541 45.17 -13.24 3.27
C ILE A 541 44.48 -11.95 3.72
N GLU A 542 44.66 -10.89 2.93
CA GLU A 542 44.02 -9.59 3.16
C GLU A 542 42.68 -9.51 2.42
N LYS A 543 41.67 -8.90 3.06
CA LYS A 543 40.38 -8.50 2.46
C LYS A 543 39.55 -9.65 1.89
N GLU A 544 39.26 -10.67 2.70
CA GLU A 544 38.16 -11.59 2.40
C GLU A 544 36.83 -10.91 2.78
N GLY A 545 36.28 -10.16 1.83
CA GLY A 545 35.06 -9.40 2.07
C GLY A 545 35.24 -8.19 2.99
N ARG A 546 34.49 -8.14 4.10
CA ARG A 546 34.65 -7.11 5.15
C ARG A 546 35.66 -7.49 6.24
N LEU A 547 36.20 -8.71 6.22
CA LEU A 547 37.28 -9.13 7.11
C LEU A 547 38.63 -8.61 6.61
N THR A 548 39.44 -8.08 7.52
CA THR A 548 40.74 -7.45 7.22
C THR A 548 41.80 -8.48 6.92
N ASN A 549 42.07 -9.39 7.85
CA ASN A 549 43.09 -10.44 7.74
C ASN A 549 42.51 -11.79 8.17
N VAL A 550 42.59 -12.80 7.29
CA VAL A 550 42.00 -14.12 7.56
C VAL A 550 43.05 -15.20 7.36
N LEU A 551 43.11 -16.17 8.28
CA LEU A 551 43.96 -17.34 8.12
C LEU A 551 43.37 -18.28 7.08
N LYS A 552 44.14 -18.57 6.03
CA LYS A 552 43.82 -19.55 4.99
C LYS A 552 44.68 -20.80 5.15
N LEU A 553 44.02 -21.94 5.30
CA LEU A 553 44.62 -23.27 5.19
C LEU A 553 44.31 -23.81 3.79
N GLU A 554 45.35 -24.07 3.00
CA GLU A 554 45.22 -24.53 1.61
C GLU A 554 44.78 -26.00 1.52
N THR A 555 44.92 -26.61 0.35
CA THR A 555 44.44 -27.98 0.08
C THR A 555 45.19 -29.07 0.85
N SER A 556 46.45 -28.85 1.21
CA SER A 556 47.26 -29.83 1.95
C SER A 556 46.98 -29.85 3.44
N ALA A 557 47.17 -31.02 4.07
CA ALA A 557 47.07 -31.16 5.52
C ALA A 557 48.05 -30.22 6.24
N SER A 558 47.51 -29.31 7.04
CA SER A 558 48.24 -28.22 7.67
C SER A 558 47.58 -27.76 8.97
N SER A 559 48.36 -27.07 9.80
CA SER A 559 47.90 -26.57 11.10
C SER A 559 48.62 -25.28 11.47
N VAL A 560 47.97 -24.46 12.29
CA VAL A 560 48.66 -23.47 13.12
C VAL A 560 48.38 -23.76 14.59
N GLU A 561 49.36 -23.53 15.44
CA GLU A 561 49.24 -23.75 16.88
C GLU A 561 49.87 -22.63 17.70
N GLN A 562 49.32 -22.38 18.88
CA GLN A 562 49.86 -21.44 19.86
C GLN A 562 49.79 -22.06 21.25
N THR A 563 50.89 -22.00 22.00
CA THR A 563 50.94 -22.49 23.38
C THR A 563 50.69 -21.34 24.34
N LEU A 564 49.75 -21.53 25.26
CA LEU A 564 49.20 -20.50 26.14
C LEU A 564 49.31 -20.94 27.59
N GLN A 565 49.52 -19.98 28.49
CA GLN A 565 49.46 -20.21 29.93
C GLN A 565 48.01 -20.21 30.40
N VAL A 566 47.65 -21.18 31.23
CA VAL A 566 46.31 -21.35 31.81
C VAL A 566 46.40 -21.69 33.29
N GLU A 567 45.30 -21.49 34.00
CA GLU A 567 45.18 -21.90 35.40
C GLU A 567 44.71 -23.35 35.49
N PRO A 568 45.25 -24.14 36.43
CA PRO A 568 44.71 -25.46 36.72
C PRO A 568 43.24 -25.42 37.17
N ASN A 569 42.51 -26.51 36.97
CA ASN A 569 41.10 -26.68 37.39
C ASN A 569 40.13 -25.57 36.94
N THR A 570 40.45 -24.85 35.87
CA THR A 570 39.72 -23.68 35.40
C THR A 570 39.04 -23.99 34.08
N THR A 571 37.82 -23.51 33.91
CA THR A 571 37.06 -23.67 32.67
C THR A 571 37.37 -22.54 31.70
N TYR A 572 37.58 -22.89 30.44
CA TYR A 572 37.87 -21.97 29.35
C TYR A 572 36.97 -22.26 28.15
N GLU A 573 36.78 -21.24 27.32
CA GLU A 573 36.19 -21.35 25.99
C GLU A 573 37.16 -20.80 24.96
N LEU A 574 37.48 -21.64 23.97
CA LEU A 574 38.18 -21.27 22.75
C LEU A 574 37.15 -21.10 21.64
N ALA A 575 36.99 -19.89 21.12
CA ALA A 575 36.07 -19.60 20.03
C ALA A 575 36.82 -19.06 18.81
N GLY A 576 36.28 -19.25 17.61
CA GLY A 576 36.80 -18.68 16.36
C GLY A 576 35.81 -18.85 15.21
N TYR A 577 35.87 -18.00 14.20
CA TYR A 577 34.94 -18.03 13.08
C TYR A 577 35.55 -18.74 11.88
N GLY A 578 35.06 -19.94 11.59
CA GLY A 578 35.58 -20.77 10.51
C GLY A 578 34.62 -20.91 9.34
N LYS A 579 35.16 -20.97 8.13
CA LYS A 579 34.46 -21.23 6.87
C LYS A 579 35.21 -22.26 6.05
N THR A 580 34.47 -23.14 5.39
CA THR A 580 35.01 -24.17 4.49
C THR A 580 34.38 -24.01 3.09
N ILE A 581 34.79 -24.84 2.14
CA ILE A 581 34.22 -24.84 0.78
C ILE A 581 33.93 -26.29 0.43
N ASN A 582 32.73 -26.57 -0.08
CA ASN A 582 32.31 -27.88 -0.58
C ASN A 582 32.44 -29.02 0.46
N GLY A 583 32.14 -28.73 1.74
CA GLY A 583 32.12 -29.74 2.80
C GLY A 583 33.49 -30.20 3.31
N GLU A 584 34.56 -29.47 2.98
CA GLU A 584 35.87 -29.64 3.62
C GLU A 584 35.76 -29.51 5.15
N LYS A 585 36.67 -30.14 5.89
CA LYS A 585 36.65 -30.14 7.36
C LYS A 585 37.73 -29.22 7.94
N LEU A 586 37.31 -28.33 8.82
CA LEU A 586 38.16 -27.42 9.58
C LEU A 586 37.95 -27.65 11.09
N SER A 587 39.00 -28.05 11.79
CA SER A 587 38.94 -28.31 13.23
C SER A 587 39.59 -27.18 14.02
N LEU A 588 38.90 -26.71 15.05
CA LEU A 588 39.43 -25.83 16.10
C LEU A 588 39.49 -26.64 17.39
N GLY A 589 40.61 -26.59 18.12
CA GLY A 589 40.75 -27.41 19.31
C GLY A 589 41.88 -27.01 20.25
N VAL A 590 41.94 -27.74 21.36
CA VAL A 590 42.92 -27.61 22.44
C VAL A 590 43.49 -28.98 22.77
N LYS A 591 44.81 -29.03 22.97
CA LYS A 591 45.58 -30.24 23.27
C LYS A 591 46.62 -30.02 24.35
N LYS A 592 47.26 -31.12 24.78
CA LYS A 592 48.33 -31.16 25.80
C LYS A 592 47.87 -30.73 27.20
N MET A 593 46.66 -31.10 27.58
CA MET A 593 46.17 -30.93 28.95
C MET A 593 46.60 -32.13 29.80
N ILE A 594 47.27 -31.88 30.93
CA ILE A 594 47.75 -32.95 31.81
C ILE A 594 46.56 -33.59 32.52
N GLY A 595 46.33 -34.88 32.26
CA GLY A 595 45.25 -35.66 32.87
C GLY A 595 43.86 -35.41 32.26
N VAL A 596 43.76 -34.66 31.17
CA VAL A 596 42.49 -34.35 30.48
C VAL A 596 42.67 -34.60 28.98
N ALA A 597 41.69 -35.28 28.37
CA ALA A 597 41.72 -35.56 26.93
C ALA A 597 41.61 -34.29 26.08
N ASP A 598 42.27 -34.29 24.93
CA ASP A 598 42.16 -33.24 23.91
C ASP A 598 40.69 -33.00 23.53
N ARG A 599 40.36 -31.76 23.20
CA ARG A 599 38.98 -31.34 22.84
C ARG A 599 39.02 -30.48 21.59
N GLY A 600 37.99 -30.58 20.76
CA GLY A 600 37.83 -29.73 19.58
C GLY A 600 36.43 -29.79 19.02
N VAL A 601 36.19 -28.97 18.01
CA VAL A 601 34.99 -28.98 17.18
C VAL A 601 35.38 -28.98 15.71
N THR A 602 34.62 -29.70 14.88
CA THR A 602 34.82 -29.73 13.43
C THR A 602 33.72 -28.99 12.69
N ASN A 603 34.11 -28.14 11.76
CA ASN A 603 33.23 -27.35 10.90
C ASN A 603 33.36 -27.81 9.44
N SER A 604 32.22 -27.87 8.75
CA SER A 604 32.13 -28.13 7.30
C SER A 604 31.14 -27.20 6.59
N SER A 605 30.84 -26.04 7.20
CA SER A 605 29.95 -25.02 6.65
C SER A 605 30.61 -24.24 5.53
N ASN A 606 29.83 -23.91 4.50
CA ASN A 606 30.25 -22.99 3.43
C ASN A 606 30.19 -21.51 3.85
N ASN A 607 29.53 -21.22 4.98
CA ASN A 607 29.44 -19.90 5.59
C ASN A 607 30.37 -19.85 6.81
N TYR A 608 30.74 -18.64 7.25
CA TYR A 608 31.44 -18.50 8.52
C TYR A 608 30.52 -18.90 9.66
N VAL A 609 30.94 -19.82 10.51
CA VAL A 609 30.24 -20.23 11.73
C VAL A 609 31.18 -20.09 12.92
N GLU A 610 30.63 -19.79 14.10
CA GLU A 610 31.42 -19.71 15.33
C GLU A 610 31.71 -21.12 15.85
N GLN A 611 32.95 -21.57 15.76
CA GLN A 611 33.44 -22.79 16.38
C GLN A 611 33.80 -22.49 17.83
N VAL A 612 33.23 -23.21 18.79
CA VAL A 612 33.44 -23.00 20.23
C VAL A 612 33.81 -24.32 20.91
N VAL A 613 34.95 -24.30 21.60
CA VAL A 613 35.48 -25.41 22.38
C VAL A 613 35.52 -25.02 23.85
N ARG A 614 34.56 -25.47 24.65
CA ARG A 614 34.62 -25.42 26.12
C ARG A 614 35.44 -26.59 26.65
N PHE A 615 36.35 -26.30 27.58
CA PHE A 615 37.19 -27.29 28.24
C PHE A 615 37.54 -26.87 29.67
N LYS A 616 37.78 -27.86 30.54
CA LYS A 616 38.28 -27.64 31.91
C LYS A 616 39.70 -28.18 32.01
N THR A 617 40.63 -27.36 32.49
CA THR A 617 42.02 -27.77 32.69
C THR A 617 42.13 -28.76 33.86
N GLY A 618 43.07 -29.71 33.77
CA GLY A 618 43.33 -30.64 34.87
C GLY A 618 44.10 -29.99 36.03
N GLU A 619 44.19 -30.68 37.16
CA GLU A 619 44.81 -30.18 38.41
C GLU A 619 46.25 -29.72 38.26
N ASN A 620 46.99 -30.26 37.28
CA ASN A 620 48.39 -29.95 37.02
C ASN A 620 48.61 -29.21 35.68
N THR A 621 47.54 -28.81 34.98
CA THR A 621 47.66 -28.17 33.67
C THR A 621 47.90 -26.67 33.83
N THR A 622 49.13 -26.22 33.62
CA THR A 622 49.52 -24.79 33.63
C THR A 622 49.70 -24.19 32.23
N SER A 623 49.71 -25.04 31.19
CA SER A 623 49.78 -24.61 29.80
C SER A 623 48.97 -25.53 28.90
N VAL A 624 48.41 -24.98 27.82
CA VAL A 624 47.72 -25.74 26.77
C VAL A 624 48.21 -25.29 25.39
N THR A 625 48.03 -26.13 24.37
CA THR A 625 48.24 -25.74 22.98
C THR A 625 46.89 -25.67 22.27
N VAL A 626 46.51 -24.49 21.80
CA VAL A 626 45.37 -24.33 20.89
C VAL A 626 45.81 -24.57 19.46
N TYR A 627 44.96 -25.14 18.63
CA TYR A 627 45.27 -25.44 17.24
C TYR A 627 44.08 -25.19 16.31
N VAL A 628 44.42 -24.81 15.09
CA VAL A 628 43.54 -24.91 13.92
C VAL A 628 44.14 -25.97 13.02
N TYR A 629 43.33 -26.92 12.57
CA TYR A 629 43.79 -28.00 11.71
C TYR A 629 42.85 -28.21 10.53
N LYS A 630 43.43 -28.43 9.37
CA LYS A 630 42.73 -28.89 8.18
C LYS A 630 43.42 -30.15 7.65
N GLY A 631 42.65 -31.18 7.35
CA GLY A 631 43.13 -32.36 6.62
C GLY A 631 43.40 -32.08 5.14
N ALA A 632 44.01 -33.04 4.45
CA ALA A 632 44.21 -32.96 3.01
C ALA A 632 42.85 -33.00 2.28
N GLY A 633 42.70 -32.15 1.25
CA GLY A 633 41.46 -31.99 0.49
C GLY A 633 41.69 -31.23 -0.81
N THR A 634 40.62 -30.70 -1.39
CA THR A 634 40.60 -30.04 -2.70
C THR A 634 40.34 -28.55 -2.64
N ASN A 635 39.74 -28.05 -1.56
CA ASN A 635 39.44 -26.63 -1.37
C ASN A 635 40.08 -26.08 -0.09
N PRO A 636 40.39 -24.78 -0.04
CA PRO A 636 40.91 -24.15 1.16
C PRO A 636 39.84 -23.99 2.26
N SER A 637 40.30 -23.71 3.47
CA SER A 637 39.46 -23.34 4.61
C SER A 637 40.00 -22.07 5.26
N TYR A 638 39.10 -21.32 5.89
CA TYR A 638 39.35 -19.98 6.40
C TYR A 638 38.95 -19.91 7.87
N ILE A 639 39.73 -19.23 8.70
CA ILE A 639 39.35 -18.94 10.07
C ILE A 639 39.87 -17.57 10.50
N ASP A 640 39.11 -16.89 11.35
CA ASP A 640 39.47 -15.61 11.92
C ASP A 640 38.90 -15.45 13.33
N ASP A 641 39.28 -14.36 14.01
CA ASP A 641 38.72 -13.92 15.29
C ASP A 641 38.80 -15.00 16.39
N ILE A 642 39.91 -15.74 16.39
CA ILE A 642 40.17 -16.75 17.41
C ILE A 642 40.36 -16.04 18.75
N ARG A 643 39.71 -16.55 19.79
CA ARG A 643 39.74 -16.01 21.14
C ARG A 643 39.72 -17.14 22.14
N LEU A 644 40.54 -17.01 23.18
CA LEU A 644 40.50 -17.88 24.35
C LEU A 644 40.10 -17.02 25.54
N TYR A 645 39.07 -17.42 26.26
CA TYR A 645 38.68 -16.75 27.48
C TYR A 645 38.35 -17.71 28.61
N LYS A 646 38.66 -17.27 29.83
CA LYS A 646 38.19 -17.93 31.03
C LYS A 646 36.68 -17.84 31.01
N VAL A 647 36.03 -18.99 31.08
CA VAL A 647 34.66 -19.01 31.55
C VAL A 647 34.81 -18.78 33.03
N ASN A 648 34.65 -17.52 33.47
CA ASN A 648 34.29 -17.31 34.86
C ASN A 648 33.11 -18.23 35.04
N SER A 649 33.27 -19.29 35.85
CA SER A 649 32.11 -20.00 36.33
C SER A 649 31.15 -18.90 36.75
N ILE A 650 29.93 -18.95 36.23
CA ILE A 650 28.85 -18.18 36.79
C ILE A 650 28.59 -18.81 38.18
N THR A 651 29.56 -18.67 39.07
CA THR A 651 29.53 -18.74 40.51
C THR A 651 29.73 -17.29 40.92
N ASN A 652 28.73 -16.51 40.55
CA ASN A 652 28.27 -15.27 41.18
C ASN A 652 27.25 -14.52 40.30
N GLN A 653 26.67 -15.15 39.28
CA GLN A 653 25.21 -15.17 39.33
C GLN A 653 24.87 -16.42 40.13
N GLN A 654 24.34 -16.21 41.32
CA GLN A 654 23.72 -17.25 42.11
C GLN A 654 22.88 -18.13 41.15
N CYS A 655 23.26 -19.40 40.98
CA CYS A 655 22.64 -20.27 39.98
C CYS A 655 21.15 -20.47 40.34
N HIS A 656 20.84 -20.38 41.62
CA HIS A 656 19.54 -20.08 42.20
C HIS A 656 19.52 -18.66 42.77
N SER A 657 18.39 -17.95 42.81
CA SER A 657 18.29 -16.81 43.75
C SER A 657 18.15 -17.35 45.18
N THR A 658 18.45 -16.56 46.22
CA THR A 658 18.35 -16.98 47.64
C THR A 658 17.24 -16.30 48.44
N ASN A 659 16.46 -15.41 47.82
CA ASN A 659 15.35 -14.75 48.51
C ASN A 659 14.29 -14.26 47.50
N PRO A 660 13.34 -15.11 47.08
CA PRO A 660 13.19 -16.52 47.45
C PRO A 660 14.24 -17.43 46.79
N LEU A 661 14.44 -18.63 47.36
CA LEU A 661 15.22 -19.71 46.77
C LEU A 661 14.57 -20.17 45.45
N ASP A 662 15.20 -19.92 44.30
CA ASP A 662 14.64 -20.27 42.98
C ASP A 662 15.71 -20.96 42.12
N PHE A 663 15.69 -22.30 42.05
CA PHE A 663 16.64 -23.06 41.26
C PHE A 663 16.34 -22.93 39.76
N LYS A 664 17.26 -22.30 39.01
CA LYS A 664 17.18 -22.25 37.54
C LYS A 664 17.36 -23.66 36.94
N SER A 665 16.87 -23.88 35.72
CA SER A 665 16.95 -25.18 35.03
C SER A 665 18.37 -25.75 34.87
N VAL A 666 19.39 -24.91 34.93
CA VAL A 666 20.82 -25.32 34.91
C VAL A 666 21.33 -25.87 36.26
N CYS A 667 20.54 -25.79 37.34
CA CYS A 667 20.98 -26.05 38.72
C CYS A 667 20.53 -27.41 39.27
N LYS A 668 20.24 -28.38 38.40
CA LYS A 668 19.67 -29.67 38.82
C LYS A 668 20.51 -30.35 39.91
N SER A 669 21.84 -30.33 39.81
CA SER A 669 22.70 -30.95 40.82
C SER A 669 22.57 -30.31 42.22
N GLU A 670 22.52 -28.98 42.30
CA GLU A 670 22.35 -28.26 43.57
C GLU A 670 20.95 -28.45 44.15
N ALA A 671 19.92 -28.37 43.30
CA ALA A 671 18.55 -28.61 43.69
C ALA A 671 18.35 -30.04 44.23
N THR A 672 18.98 -31.05 43.61
CA THR A 672 18.98 -32.44 44.11
C THR A 672 19.63 -32.55 45.48
N ALA A 673 20.78 -31.88 45.69
CA ALA A 673 21.46 -31.89 46.99
C ALA A 673 20.58 -31.27 48.09
N TRP A 674 20.00 -30.11 47.82
CA TRP A 674 19.06 -29.43 48.74
C TRP A 674 17.85 -30.30 49.06
N GLY A 675 17.21 -30.90 48.04
CA GLY A 675 16.06 -31.77 48.22
C GLY A 675 16.38 -33.03 49.04
N ASN A 676 17.53 -33.65 48.79
CA ASN A 676 17.98 -34.84 49.53
C ASN A 676 18.28 -34.55 51.00
N GLU A 677 18.72 -33.34 51.34
CA GLU A 677 18.87 -32.92 52.74
C GLU A 677 17.51 -32.85 53.44
N LEU A 678 16.53 -32.21 52.80
CA LEU A 678 15.15 -32.12 53.30
C LEU A 678 14.53 -33.51 53.48
N PHE A 679 14.69 -34.38 52.48
CA PHE A 679 14.22 -35.77 52.52
C PHE A 679 14.90 -36.57 53.63
N SER A 680 16.21 -36.45 53.80
CA SER A 680 16.96 -37.19 54.83
C SER A 680 16.49 -36.85 56.24
N LEU A 681 16.10 -35.60 56.48
CA LEU A 681 15.51 -35.18 57.75
C LEU A 681 14.10 -35.78 57.92
N TRP A 682 13.28 -35.67 56.88
CA TRP A 682 11.92 -36.20 56.90
C TRP A 682 11.90 -37.72 57.10
N ASP A 683 12.76 -38.46 56.41
CA ASP A 683 12.86 -39.91 56.46
C ASP A 683 13.21 -40.41 57.87
N LYS A 684 14.07 -39.69 58.59
CA LYS A 684 14.43 -40.02 59.99
C LYS A 684 13.29 -39.81 60.97
N LEU A 685 12.41 -38.85 60.71
CA LEU A 685 11.33 -38.43 61.62
C LEU A 685 9.99 -39.12 61.33
N THR A 686 9.88 -39.82 60.20
CA THR A 686 8.60 -40.34 59.70
C THR A 686 8.51 -41.86 59.93
N PRO A 687 7.46 -42.37 60.60
CA PRO A 687 7.19 -43.80 60.70
C PRO A 687 6.99 -44.49 59.35
N GLN A 688 7.32 -45.78 59.24
CA GLN A 688 7.23 -46.52 57.97
C GLN A 688 5.82 -46.50 57.35
N VAL A 689 4.76 -46.60 58.17
CA VAL A 689 3.36 -46.55 57.69
C VAL A 689 3.01 -45.22 57.01
N GLU A 690 3.58 -44.11 57.47
CA GLU A 690 3.43 -42.79 56.86
C GLU A 690 4.23 -42.72 55.55
N LYS A 691 5.46 -43.27 55.53
CA LYS A 691 6.28 -43.36 54.31
C LYS A 691 5.62 -44.20 53.22
N ASP A 692 4.99 -45.31 53.59
CA ASP A 692 4.33 -46.21 52.64
C ASP A 692 3.13 -45.53 51.98
N ALA A 693 2.36 -44.74 52.73
CA ALA A 693 1.26 -43.93 52.18
C ALA A 693 1.76 -42.85 51.21
N VAL A 694 2.88 -42.18 51.53
CA VAL A 694 3.51 -41.20 50.62
C VAL A 694 4.06 -41.88 49.36
N ARG A 695 4.71 -43.05 49.50
CA ARG A 695 5.19 -43.85 48.36
C ARG A 695 4.04 -44.28 47.46
N GLU A 696 2.91 -44.73 48.03
CA GLU A 696 1.71 -45.06 47.26
C GLU A 696 1.17 -43.86 46.47
N TYR A 697 1.20 -42.66 47.08
CA TYR A 697 0.82 -41.43 46.40
C TYR A 697 1.69 -41.14 45.18
N THR A 698 3.00 -41.39 45.20
CA THR A 698 3.88 -41.14 44.04
C THR A 698 3.57 -41.99 42.80
N GLY A 699 2.76 -43.05 42.94
CA GLY A 699 2.35 -43.94 41.86
C GLY A 699 0.87 -43.78 41.48
N GLU A 700 0.16 -44.91 41.36
CA GLU A 700 -1.26 -44.93 40.98
C GLU A 700 -2.17 -44.22 42.01
N GLY A 701 -1.74 -44.17 43.28
CA GLY A 701 -2.48 -43.52 44.37
C GLY A 701 -2.69 -42.02 44.19
N HIS A 702 -1.82 -41.32 43.43
CA HIS A 702 -1.98 -39.90 43.12
C HIS A 702 -3.37 -39.59 42.54
N ARG A 703 -3.80 -40.38 41.55
CA ARG A 703 -5.07 -40.15 40.83
C ARG A 703 -6.26 -40.36 41.77
N ASP A 704 -6.25 -41.45 42.53
CA ASP A 704 -7.37 -41.85 43.38
C ASP A 704 -7.52 -40.92 44.59
N ILE A 705 -6.42 -40.55 45.24
CA ILE A 705 -6.41 -39.64 46.38
C ILE A 705 -6.84 -38.23 45.96
N ASN A 706 -6.23 -37.66 44.92
CA ASN A 706 -6.59 -36.31 44.46
C ASN A 706 -7.97 -36.26 43.78
N GLY A 707 -8.44 -37.38 43.20
CA GLY A 707 -9.79 -37.55 42.70
C GLY A 707 -10.83 -37.53 43.83
N TYR A 708 -10.58 -38.29 44.89
CA TYR A 708 -11.41 -38.31 46.10
C TYR A 708 -11.51 -36.94 46.77
N LEU A 709 -10.39 -36.21 46.87
CA LEU A 709 -10.35 -34.86 47.45
C LEU A 709 -11.08 -33.80 46.59
N ARG A 710 -11.34 -34.09 45.31
CA ARG A 710 -12.01 -33.21 44.34
C ARG A 710 -13.45 -33.61 44.04
N SER A 711 -14.05 -34.55 44.76
CA SER A 711 -15.42 -34.98 44.48
C SER A 711 -16.11 -35.57 45.71
N ASP A 712 -17.37 -35.17 45.93
CA ASP A 712 -18.24 -35.80 46.93
C ASP A 712 -18.67 -37.21 46.51
N TYR A 713 -18.46 -37.56 45.23
CA TYR A 713 -18.91 -38.79 44.61
C TYR A 713 -17.79 -39.41 43.76
N PHE A 714 -16.65 -39.68 44.39
CA PHE A 714 -15.56 -40.42 43.74
C PHE A 714 -15.77 -41.93 43.89
N ASP A 715 -16.07 -42.60 42.78
CA ASP A 715 -16.27 -44.05 42.69
C ASP A 715 -14.93 -44.79 42.71
N ALA A 716 -14.24 -44.74 43.85
CA ALA A 716 -13.05 -45.53 44.10
C ALA A 716 -13.42 -46.94 44.58
N ARG A 717 -12.67 -47.94 44.11
CA ARG A 717 -12.85 -49.35 44.52
C ARG A 717 -12.65 -49.58 46.03
N ASP A 718 -11.90 -48.71 46.72
CA ASP A 718 -11.64 -48.81 48.17
C ASP A 718 -11.48 -47.41 48.83
N GLN A 719 -12.60 -46.79 49.20
CA GLN A 719 -12.62 -45.47 49.84
C GLN A 719 -11.98 -45.45 51.24
N GLU A 720 -12.05 -46.57 51.99
CA GLU A 720 -11.46 -46.64 53.34
C GLU A 720 -9.94 -46.65 53.27
N LYS A 721 -9.36 -47.33 52.29
CA LYS A 721 -7.92 -47.24 52.00
C LYS A 721 -7.50 -45.81 51.67
N ILE A 722 -8.23 -45.12 50.78
CA ILE A 722 -7.93 -43.71 50.42
C ILE A 722 -7.97 -42.81 51.66
N LYS A 723 -9.01 -42.92 52.50
CA LYS A 723 -9.11 -42.12 53.74
C LYS A 723 -7.93 -42.39 54.69
N ARG A 724 -7.53 -43.66 54.85
CA ARG A 724 -6.36 -44.03 55.66
C ARG A 724 -5.08 -43.45 55.07
N SER A 725 -4.86 -43.55 53.76
CA SER A 725 -3.68 -42.97 53.10
C SER A 725 -3.66 -41.44 53.28
N ILE A 726 -4.79 -40.75 53.15
CA ILE A 726 -4.89 -39.31 53.43
C ILE A 726 -4.50 -38.99 54.88
N GLN A 727 -5.02 -39.73 55.86
CA GLN A 727 -4.66 -39.52 57.27
C GLN A 727 -3.16 -39.72 57.52
N GLN A 728 -2.56 -40.77 56.96
CA GLN A 728 -1.13 -41.04 57.12
C GLN A 728 -0.27 -39.98 56.41
N MET A 729 -0.67 -39.52 55.22
CA MET A 729 0.00 -38.43 54.53
C MET A 729 -0.09 -37.10 55.29
N ASP A 730 -1.25 -36.75 55.84
CA ASP A 730 -1.42 -35.55 56.66
C ASP A 730 -0.49 -35.57 57.89
N LEU A 731 -0.33 -36.74 58.52
CA LEU A 731 0.64 -36.94 59.61
C LEU A 731 2.09 -36.79 59.13
N ALA A 732 2.42 -37.32 57.95
CA ALA A 732 3.75 -37.21 57.36
C ALA A 732 4.19 -35.77 57.10
N PHE A 733 3.25 -34.86 56.80
CA PHE A 733 3.54 -33.43 56.65
C PHE A 733 3.90 -32.75 57.98
N SER A 734 3.55 -33.31 59.14
CA SER A 734 3.84 -32.68 60.44
C SER A 734 5.33 -32.67 60.81
N ARG A 735 6.19 -33.35 60.05
CA ARG A 735 7.58 -33.66 60.42
C ARG A 735 8.59 -32.59 60.02
N VAL A 736 8.46 -32.05 58.81
CA VAL A 736 9.46 -31.15 58.22
C VAL A 736 8.78 -29.96 57.56
N ARG A 737 9.41 -28.79 57.66
CA ARG A 737 8.99 -27.53 57.06
C ARG A 737 10.13 -26.95 56.24
N ILE A 738 9.82 -26.22 55.19
CA ILE A 738 10.84 -25.49 54.43
C ILE A 738 11.44 -24.37 55.30
N HIS A 739 12.75 -24.18 55.24
CA HIS A 739 13.51 -23.31 56.14
C HIS A 739 13.76 -21.89 55.57
N GLU A 740 13.39 -21.67 54.31
CA GLU A 740 13.48 -20.42 53.57
C GLU A 740 12.29 -20.27 52.61
N ASP A 741 12.05 -19.04 52.14
CA ASP A 741 11.08 -18.80 51.06
C ASP A 741 11.60 -19.43 49.77
N MET A 742 10.74 -20.11 49.01
CA MET A 742 11.15 -20.87 47.83
C MET A 742 10.19 -20.69 46.66
N ILE A 743 10.72 -20.75 45.43
CA ILE A 743 9.96 -20.94 44.20
C ILE A 743 9.94 -22.41 43.81
N VAL A 744 8.75 -22.92 43.51
CA VAL A 744 8.54 -24.23 42.88
C VAL A 744 7.67 -24.09 41.63
N TYR A 745 7.70 -25.08 40.76
CA TYR A 745 7.09 -25.05 39.43
C TYR A 745 6.08 -26.16 39.25
N ARG A 746 4.97 -25.88 38.55
CA ARG A 746 3.98 -26.92 38.17
C ARG A 746 3.38 -26.64 36.80
N ARG A 747 3.42 -27.63 35.92
CA ARG A 747 2.78 -27.61 34.59
C ARG A 747 1.30 -28.05 34.67
N ALA A 748 0.41 -27.30 34.03
CA ALA A 748 -1.04 -27.54 34.01
C ALA A 748 -1.61 -27.44 32.59
N SER A 749 -2.66 -28.23 32.31
CA SER A 749 -3.46 -28.11 31.09
C SER A 749 -4.45 -26.95 31.19
N GLU A 750 -4.94 -26.50 30.04
CA GLU A 750 -6.03 -25.50 29.94
C GLU A 750 -7.31 -25.97 30.63
N SER A 751 -7.60 -27.27 30.54
CA SER A 751 -8.72 -27.90 31.23
C SER A 751 -8.71 -27.73 32.76
N ALA A 752 -7.53 -27.56 33.38
CA ALA A 752 -7.45 -27.27 34.82
C ALA A 752 -8.00 -25.88 35.20
N PHE A 753 -8.23 -25.02 34.20
CA PHE A 753 -8.79 -23.68 34.31
C PHE A 753 -10.15 -23.56 33.60
N GLY A 754 -10.71 -24.68 33.13
CA GLY A 754 -12.00 -24.70 32.43
C GLY A 754 -11.95 -24.21 30.99
N TYR A 755 -10.78 -24.22 30.37
CA TYR A 755 -10.58 -23.98 28.93
C TYR A 755 -10.46 -25.33 28.19
N ARG A 756 -10.79 -25.36 26.90
CA ARG A 756 -10.52 -26.52 26.04
C ARG A 756 -9.03 -26.55 25.68
N ASP A 757 -8.49 -27.74 25.46
CA ASP A 757 -7.10 -27.88 25.03
C ASP A 757 -6.92 -27.19 23.66
N GLY A 758 -5.94 -26.30 23.54
CA GLY A 758 -5.67 -25.50 22.33
C GLY A 758 -6.46 -24.18 22.23
N GLU A 759 -7.24 -23.80 23.24
CA GLU A 759 -8.03 -22.56 23.23
C GLU A 759 -7.18 -21.33 23.60
N LEU A 760 -6.30 -21.46 24.58
CA LEU A 760 -5.41 -20.41 25.07
C LEU A 760 -4.04 -20.45 24.36
N VAL A 761 -3.51 -21.64 24.08
CA VAL A 761 -2.24 -21.83 23.38
C VAL A 761 -2.39 -22.92 22.33
N ASN A 762 -2.25 -22.56 21.06
CA ASN A 762 -2.45 -23.45 19.91
C ASN A 762 -1.15 -23.60 19.08
N GLN A 763 -1.25 -24.23 17.90
CA GLN A 763 -0.10 -24.44 17.01
C GLN A 763 0.55 -23.14 16.52
N ASP A 764 -0.22 -22.04 16.51
CA ASP A 764 0.22 -20.71 16.07
C ASP A 764 0.73 -19.84 17.24
N GLY A 765 0.75 -20.37 18.47
CA GLY A 765 1.23 -19.68 19.68
C GLY A 765 0.12 -19.35 20.67
N ILE A 766 0.34 -18.34 21.52
CA ILE A 766 -0.67 -17.85 22.47
C ILE A 766 -1.74 -17.06 21.74
N ASP A 767 -3.00 -17.46 21.87
CA ASP A 767 -4.12 -16.64 21.43
C ASP A 767 -4.26 -15.44 22.38
N MET A 768 -3.91 -14.25 21.90
CA MET A 768 -3.84 -13.05 22.75
C MET A 768 -5.22 -12.56 23.22
N GLU A 769 -6.30 -12.85 22.50
CA GLU A 769 -7.66 -12.50 22.94
C GLU A 769 -8.07 -13.41 24.09
N GLN A 770 -7.86 -14.73 23.94
CA GLN A 770 -8.09 -15.70 25.01
C GLN A 770 -7.17 -15.47 26.20
N PHE A 771 -5.93 -15.02 25.97
CA PHE A 771 -4.98 -14.66 27.02
C PHE A 771 -5.48 -13.51 27.88
N GLU A 772 -5.97 -12.41 27.30
CA GLU A 772 -6.47 -11.29 28.08
C GLU A 772 -7.74 -11.68 28.85
N MET A 773 -8.63 -12.50 28.27
CA MET A 773 -9.78 -13.06 29.00
C MET A 773 -9.35 -13.98 30.16
N PHE A 774 -8.37 -14.84 29.93
CA PHE A 774 -7.80 -15.72 30.95
C PHE A 774 -7.18 -14.90 32.09
N LYS A 775 -6.44 -13.86 31.73
CA LYS A 775 -5.80 -12.94 32.66
C LYS A 775 -6.83 -12.21 33.53
N ASP A 776 -7.87 -11.64 32.93
CA ASP A 776 -8.95 -10.94 33.66
C ASP A 776 -9.69 -11.89 34.63
N ARG A 777 -9.91 -13.15 34.19
CA ARG A 777 -10.61 -14.15 34.98
C ARG A 777 -9.83 -14.61 36.22
N PHE A 778 -8.50 -14.73 36.13
CA PHE A 778 -7.70 -15.39 37.18
C PHE A 778 -6.70 -14.49 37.90
N GLN A 779 -6.23 -13.40 37.29
CA GLN A 779 -5.24 -12.53 37.94
C GLN A 779 -5.84 -11.81 39.14
N GLY A 780 -5.09 -11.79 40.24
CA GLY A 780 -5.51 -11.19 41.51
C GLY A 780 -6.46 -12.05 42.35
N LYS A 781 -7.00 -13.14 41.79
CA LYS A 781 -7.98 -14.00 42.46
C LYS A 781 -7.31 -15.01 43.40
N TYR A 782 -8.09 -15.53 44.33
CA TYR A 782 -7.71 -16.57 45.28
C TYR A 782 -8.31 -17.91 44.86
N LYS A 783 -7.53 -18.98 44.96
CA LYS A 783 -8.03 -20.35 44.81
C LYS A 783 -7.66 -21.17 46.02
N LYS A 784 -8.64 -21.93 46.50
CA LYS A 784 -8.50 -22.87 47.61
C LYS A 784 -8.44 -24.28 47.07
N ASP A 785 -7.30 -24.95 47.20
CA ASP A 785 -7.11 -26.29 46.66
C ASP A 785 -7.21 -27.36 47.76
N PRO A 786 -8.18 -28.29 47.69
CA PRO A 786 -8.36 -29.36 48.66
C PRO A 786 -7.41 -30.53 48.41
N THR A 787 -6.60 -30.49 47.36
CA THR A 787 -5.67 -31.55 46.98
C THR A 787 -4.24 -31.28 47.41
N TYR A 788 -3.44 -32.34 47.48
CA TYR A 788 -1.99 -32.20 47.59
C TYR A 788 -1.45 -31.57 46.30
N ILE A 789 -0.48 -30.67 46.41
CA ILE A 789 0.05 -29.93 45.26
C ILE A 789 1.44 -30.48 44.93
N SER A 790 1.50 -31.36 43.94
CA SER A 790 2.77 -31.85 43.38
C SER A 790 3.46 -30.76 42.57
N THR A 791 4.71 -30.43 42.89
CA THR A 791 5.49 -29.38 42.23
C THR A 791 6.92 -29.86 42.01
N SER A 792 7.68 -29.19 41.15
CA SER A 792 9.11 -29.43 40.95
C SER A 792 9.91 -28.26 41.50
N ILE A 793 11.00 -28.52 42.22
CA ILE A 793 11.90 -27.46 42.70
C ILE A 793 12.72 -26.80 41.57
N VAL A 794 12.70 -27.39 40.37
CA VAL A 794 13.32 -26.84 39.15
C VAL A 794 12.27 -26.76 38.04
N LYS A 795 12.27 -25.65 37.30
CA LYS A 795 11.41 -25.46 36.14
C LYS A 795 11.65 -26.55 35.09
N ASP A 796 10.55 -27.18 34.66
CA ASP A 796 10.51 -28.19 33.59
C ASP A 796 11.47 -29.37 33.84
N ALA A 797 11.60 -29.78 35.11
CA ALA A 797 12.45 -30.89 35.53
C ALA A 797 12.07 -32.21 34.82
N ALA A 798 10.77 -32.51 34.76
CA ALA A 798 10.20 -33.70 34.15
C ALA A 798 9.73 -33.45 32.71
N LEU A 799 10.43 -34.04 31.73
CA LEU A 799 10.10 -33.93 30.31
C LEU A 799 8.65 -34.30 29.99
N GLY A 800 8.07 -35.27 30.73
CA GLY A 800 6.71 -35.76 30.53
C GLY A 800 5.59 -34.75 30.80
N PHE A 801 5.89 -33.56 31.34
CA PHE A 801 4.88 -32.52 31.57
C PHE A 801 5.16 -31.20 30.82
N ASN A 802 6.30 -31.11 30.13
CA ASN A 802 6.75 -29.87 29.49
C ASN A 802 5.86 -29.42 28.32
N TYR A 803 5.08 -30.34 27.74
CA TYR A 803 4.13 -30.05 26.67
C TYR A 803 2.92 -29.23 27.12
N ARG A 804 2.67 -29.12 28.44
CA ARG A 804 1.47 -28.45 28.94
C ARG A 804 1.62 -26.91 28.84
N PRO A 805 0.58 -26.20 28.36
CA PRO A 805 0.66 -24.81 27.95
C PRO A 805 0.62 -23.79 29.10
N ILE A 806 0.42 -24.23 30.34
CA ILE A 806 0.36 -23.35 31.52
C ILE A 806 1.42 -23.74 32.53
N LEU A 807 2.26 -22.77 32.95
CA LEU A 807 3.27 -22.95 33.98
C LEU A 807 2.93 -22.11 35.22
N LEU A 808 2.72 -22.76 36.36
CA LEU A 808 2.59 -22.09 37.64
C LEU A 808 3.99 -21.93 38.25
N LYS A 809 4.39 -20.69 38.51
CA LYS A 809 5.57 -20.31 39.31
C LYS A 809 5.08 -19.99 40.72
N ILE A 810 5.26 -20.91 41.65
CA ILE A 810 4.62 -20.89 42.97
C ILE A 810 5.65 -20.46 44.02
N HIS A 811 5.40 -19.31 44.66
CA HIS A 811 6.10 -18.86 45.85
C HIS A 811 5.54 -19.54 47.11
N VAL A 812 6.38 -20.31 47.76
CA VAL A 812 6.10 -21.06 48.99
C VAL A 812 6.82 -20.37 50.15
N PRO A 813 6.08 -19.78 51.11
CA PRO A 813 6.67 -19.10 52.24
C PRO A 813 7.41 -20.05 53.20
N LYS A 814 8.49 -19.54 53.80
CA LYS A 814 9.21 -20.19 54.89
C LYS A 814 8.26 -20.71 55.96
N GLY A 815 8.49 -21.93 56.43
CA GLY A 815 7.70 -22.57 57.46
C GLY A 815 6.53 -23.41 56.94
N VAL A 816 6.21 -23.36 55.65
CA VAL A 816 5.23 -24.28 55.04
C VAL A 816 5.75 -25.72 55.13
N PRO A 817 4.96 -26.68 55.64
CA PRO A 817 5.27 -28.11 55.54
C PRO A 817 5.42 -28.54 54.09
N ALA A 818 6.43 -29.35 53.79
CA ALA A 818 6.67 -29.90 52.47
C ALA A 818 7.46 -31.21 52.56
N MET A 819 7.36 -32.06 51.54
CA MET A 819 8.10 -33.32 51.43
C MET A 819 8.77 -33.39 50.07
N TYR A 820 10.08 -33.63 50.04
CA TYR A 820 10.80 -33.90 48.79
C TYR A 820 10.73 -35.40 48.49
N LEU A 821 10.15 -35.79 47.35
CA LEU A 821 9.74 -37.17 47.09
C LEU A 821 10.65 -37.95 46.15
N GLU A 822 11.63 -37.27 45.52
CA GLU A 822 12.53 -37.87 44.53
C GLU A 822 13.18 -39.20 44.98
N PRO A 823 13.61 -39.38 46.25
CA PRO A 823 14.20 -40.65 46.69
C PRO A 823 13.18 -41.77 46.95
N LEU A 824 11.88 -41.48 46.99
CA LEU A 824 10.80 -42.45 47.22
C LEU A 824 10.07 -42.89 45.96
N THR A 825 10.03 -42.02 44.95
CA THR A 825 9.28 -42.27 43.72
C THR A 825 9.91 -43.37 42.87
N GLN A 826 9.07 -44.10 42.14
CA GLN A 826 9.52 -45.06 41.12
C GLN A 826 9.83 -44.37 39.78
N VAL A 827 9.48 -43.09 39.65
CA VAL A 827 9.70 -42.25 38.46
C VAL A 827 10.71 -41.17 38.81
N SER A 828 11.99 -41.44 38.55
CA SER A 828 13.06 -40.47 38.78
C SER A 828 13.08 -39.37 37.72
N GLY A 829 13.40 -38.13 38.12
CA GLY A 829 13.66 -36.98 37.27
C GLY A 829 12.70 -35.81 37.47
N GLU A 830 11.69 -35.93 38.34
CA GLU A 830 10.67 -34.89 38.54
C GLU A 830 11.08 -33.82 39.56
N MET A 831 12.03 -34.16 40.44
CA MET A 831 12.51 -33.33 41.54
C MET A 831 11.34 -32.82 42.38
N GLU A 832 10.42 -33.73 42.71
CA GLU A 832 9.11 -33.39 43.25
C GLU A 832 9.20 -32.87 44.69
N LEU A 833 8.66 -31.67 44.93
CA LEU A 833 8.30 -31.17 46.24
C LEU A 833 6.78 -31.18 46.38
N LEU A 834 6.27 -32.02 47.27
CA LEU A 834 4.86 -32.12 47.56
C LEU A 834 4.48 -31.11 48.64
N LEU A 835 3.43 -30.32 48.38
CA LEU A 835 2.81 -29.41 49.36
C LEU A 835 1.52 -30.01 49.92
N PRO A 836 1.17 -29.73 51.19
CA PRO A 836 0.01 -30.33 51.84
C PRO A 836 -1.28 -29.77 51.24
N ARG A 837 -2.33 -30.57 51.37
CA ARG A 837 -3.68 -30.24 50.91
C ARG A 837 -4.34 -29.13 51.72
N ASN A 838 -5.50 -28.67 51.26
CA ASN A 838 -6.33 -27.63 51.91
C ASN A 838 -5.62 -26.26 52.03
N ARG A 839 -4.90 -25.85 50.98
CA ARG A 839 -4.21 -24.55 50.94
C ARG A 839 -4.91 -23.54 50.05
N THR A 840 -4.86 -22.28 50.46
CA THR A 840 -5.27 -21.16 49.61
C THR A 840 -4.03 -20.55 48.97
N TYR A 841 -4.12 -20.25 47.68
CA TYR A 841 -3.11 -19.51 46.95
C TYR A 841 -3.73 -18.36 46.16
N LYS A 842 -2.94 -17.32 45.95
CA LYS A 842 -3.32 -16.14 45.16
C LYS A 842 -2.55 -16.13 43.85
N VAL A 843 -3.23 -15.91 42.74
CA VAL A 843 -2.57 -15.64 41.46
C VAL A 843 -2.19 -14.16 41.43
N THR A 844 -0.91 -13.86 41.54
CA THR A 844 -0.43 -12.48 41.67
C THR A 844 -0.23 -11.82 40.31
N ASN A 845 0.16 -12.58 39.29
CA ASN A 845 0.43 -12.09 37.95
C ASN A 845 0.26 -13.20 36.92
N ILE A 846 -0.16 -12.84 35.71
CA ILE A 846 -0.27 -13.75 34.56
C ILE A 846 0.40 -13.09 33.37
N SER A 847 1.38 -13.80 32.77
CA SER A 847 2.19 -13.27 31.67
C SER A 847 2.29 -14.28 30.53
N PRO A 848 2.29 -13.82 29.26
CA PRO A 848 2.64 -14.68 28.14
C PRO A 848 4.15 -14.85 28.14
N VAL A 849 4.62 -16.07 27.91
CA VAL A 849 6.05 -16.39 27.82
C VAL A 849 6.33 -17.03 26.47
N SER A 850 7.27 -16.44 25.74
CA SER A 850 7.77 -16.97 24.47
C SER A 850 9.23 -17.37 24.67
N GLU A 851 9.50 -18.67 24.57
CA GLU A 851 10.82 -19.28 24.57
C GLU A 851 11.15 -19.79 23.16
N GLU A 852 12.42 -20.05 22.88
CA GLU A 852 12.92 -20.34 21.53
C GLU A 852 12.19 -21.47 20.79
N ASP A 853 11.58 -22.40 21.52
CA ASP A 853 10.92 -23.61 21.02
C ASP A 853 9.42 -23.69 21.32
N ARG A 854 8.85 -22.76 22.10
CA ARG A 854 7.43 -22.79 22.49
C ARG A 854 6.94 -21.50 23.13
N GLU A 855 5.64 -21.29 23.05
CA GLU A 855 4.93 -20.28 23.85
C GLU A 855 4.06 -20.95 24.92
N TYR A 856 3.93 -20.31 26.09
CA TYR A 856 3.08 -20.77 27.17
C TYR A 856 2.66 -19.62 28.08
N VAL A 857 1.62 -19.84 28.88
CA VAL A 857 1.13 -18.86 29.86
C VAL A 857 1.74 -19.16 31.22
N MET A 858 2.38 -18.16 31.83
CA MET A 858 2.95 -18.27 33.18
C MET A 858 2.06 -17.57 34.21
N LEU A 859 1.78 -18.27 35.32
CA LEU A 859 1.06 -17.73 36.47
C LEU A 859 2.05 -17.62 37.63
N ASP A 860 2.28 -16.41 38.11
CA ASP A 860 2.93 -16.21 39.41
C ASP A 860 1.88 -16.44 40.50
N VAL A 861 2.17 -17.36 41.41
CA VAL A 861 1.25 -17.83 42.45
C VAL A 861 1.90 -17.70 43.81
N GLN A 862 1.19 -17.21 44.82
CA GLN A 862 1.66 -17.15 46.19
C GLN A 862 0.82 -18.07 47.08
N ILE A 863 1.47 -19.02 47.78
CA ILE A 863 0.83 -19.80 48.84
C ILE A 863 0.55 -18.88 50.03
N LEU A 864 -0.68 -18.92 50.55
CA LEU A 864 -1.06 -18.27 51.78
C LEU A 864 -1.13 -19.36 52.86
N ASP A 865 -0.30 -19.27 53.91
CA ASP A 865 -0.30 -20.26 55.01
C ASP A 865 -1.49 -20.04 55.95
N ILE A 866 -2.69 -20.22 55.41
CA ILE A 866 -3.97 -20.08 56.11
C ILE A 866 -4.56 -21.49 56.26
N PRO A 867 -4.60 -22.06 57.47
CA PRO A 867 -5.22 -23.36 57.72
C PRO A 867 -6.70 -23.31 57.36
N SER A 868 -7.19 -24.37 56.71
CA SER A 868 -8.59 -24.47 56.32
C SER A 868 -9.17 -25.84 56.71
N ASN A 869 -10.32 -25.82 57.39
CA ASN A 869 -11.11 -26.94 57.87
C ASN A 869 -12.12 -27.50 56.83
N TYR A 870 -11.81 -27.43 55.53
CA TYR A 870 -12.74 -27.85 54.48
C TYR A 870 -12.87 -29.37 54.36
N GLN A 871 -14.12 -29.85 54.30
CA GLN A 871 -14.48 -31.20 53.88
C GLN A 871 -14.59 -31.26 52.35
N ASN A 872 -14.50 -32.47 51.78
CA ASN A 872 -14.52 -32.76 50.34
C ASN A 872 -15.57 -31.90 49.61
N LYS A 873 -15.17 -31.27 48.50
CA LYS A 873 -16.06 -30.57 47.56
C LYS A 873 -15.69 -30.93 46.13
N ARG A 874 -16.67 -30.89 45.22
CA ARG A 874 -16.44 -31.13 43.78
C ARG A 874 -15.51 -30.07 43.17
N ALA A 875 -14.60 -30.48 42.29
CA ALA A 875 -13.67 -29.58 41.60
C ALA A 875 -14.35 -28.44 40.83
N MET A 876 -15.57 -28.64 40.34
CA MET A 876 -16.35 -27.61 39.63
C MET A 876 -16.91 -26.54 40.57
N ASP A 877 -17.01 -26.81 41.87
CA ASP A 877 -17.51 -25.87 42.88
C ASP A 877 -16.36 -25.09 43.55
N ILE A 878 -15.13 -25.31 43.11
CA ILE A 878 -13.90 -24.66 43.60
C ILE A 878 -13.54 -23.54 42.62
N GLY A 879 -14.18 -22.38 42.80
CA GLY A 879 -13.96 -21.19 41.98
C GLY A 879 -12.70 -20.41 42.37
N TYR A 880 -12.25 -19.55 41.46
CA TYR A 880 -11.35 -18.45 41.80
C TYR A 880 -12.20 -17.30 42.36
N GLU A 881 -11.85 -16.79 43.53
CA GLU A 881 -12.64 -15.79 44.28
C GLU A 881 -11.94 -14.41 44.27
N ASP A 882 -12.75 -13.34 44.22
CA ASP A 882 -12.27 -11.94 44.25
C ASP A 882 -11.68 -11.52 45.59
N SER A 883 -12.21 -12.10 46.66
CA SER A 883 -11.80 -11.85 48.04
C SER A 883 -11.15 -13.09 48.64
N LEU A 884 -10.33 -12.90 49.68
CA LEU A 884 -9.84 -14.00 50.51
C LEU A 884 -11.03 -14.88 50.92
N PRO A 885 -10.98 -16.21 50.69
CA PRO A 885 -12.07 -17.09 51.05
C PRO A 885 -12.41 -16.95 52.53
N SER A 886 -13.68 -16.74 52.86
CA SER A 886 -14.09 -16.55 54.25
C SER A 886 -13.62 -17.74 55.09
N LEU A 887 -12.87 -17.48 56.16
CA LEU A 887 -12.57 -18.46 57.19
C LEU A 887 -13.91 -18.90 57.81
N SER A 888 -14.50 -19.99 57.33
CA SER A 888 -15.63 -20.60 58.01
C SER A 888 -15.14 -21.11 59.37
N LYS A 889 -15.65 -20.48 60.44
CA LYS A 889 -15.38 -20.85 61.84
C LYS A 889 -15.52 -22.36 62.08
#